data_AF-A0A7X9KND3-F1
#
_entry.id   AF-A0A7X9KND3-F1
#
_cell.length_a   1.000
_cell.length_b   1.000
_cell.length_c   1.000
_cell.angle_alpha   90.00
_cell.angle_beta   90.00
_cell.angle_gamma   90.00
#
_symmetry.space_group_name_H-M   'P 1'
#
loop_
_entity.id
_entity.type
_entity.pdbx_description
1 polymer ?
#
loop_
_entity_poly.entity_id
_entity_poly.type
_entity_poly.pdbx_seq_one_letter_code
_entity_poly.pdbx_strand_id
1 'polypeptide(L)'
;MKNLTTGLLCLISGILALPFSSNSQAIYPVSLQEKVQNSSLIVEALVESQSSFWNPAHTGIFTSNKVKLSKVFKGSIQAQYIDILTVGGSVGNEAIEASDLASLQLGETGIFFCFPNSINLRNPQTNELLYDIYSSAQGFIRYDLVSKIADAPFVSYKNIVTNLYPILEQATGRTYENKNPGFSISAWPVVQQTNVLGITSFSPANVVSGATENPAQNLLTINGTDFGPNSGSAAILFDDANNGTGGTVFTVAYNDPLVVSWTNTQIQVRVPSRAGTGFFQVRDASGTSVTSPTSLNVNYAVLSASSSGAIKQTNLMDDNGLGGYSIVYSTNTAGNGVDLDASPTKATFQRALNTWREVSGLNFIEGGTTTVQAVTGDGLNVAMFDNTNTGYPPLAAGILGVCYSYSSNCGASFAFRKPEFEIVLRNNLVSLGSTTFESGPCYPASGITDMEAVILHELGHALNLAHINDSYQGSSYATYNPTKVMNFAILAGTARKSPDWSAFIGSQYCINPKGLSYGACTSGIEMLPLTPINEAKDECPVFPSVTTPNNTMINFDLVHATSNKNGDPQFTAINCAGTGLGITNNAYFALLTGTGTTIDMVVSDYVTSPASQSGCASAGVELALYQVSSCPAGQAFPAPVACRTFTGNGALATFTGLLTGTNYLLFVDGKNNTKANFNILLNGTALPVRLTQFSG
;
A
#
# COMPACT_ATOMS: atom_id res chain seq x y z
N MET A 1 54.11 -49.61 21.76
CA MET A 1 54.13 -49.19 20.34
C MET A 1 52.79 -48.56 20.02
N LYS A 2 52.84 -47.43 19.33
CA LYS A 2 51.78 -46.43 19.12
C LYS A 2 50.42 -47.04 18.75
N ASN A 3 49.34 -46.49 19.30
CA ASN A 3 48.16 -46.12 18.51
C ASN A 3 47.30 -45.08 19.23
N LEU A 4 47.01 -44.02 18.46
CA LEU A 4 46.15 -42.87 18.75
C LEU A 4 44.71 -43.32 19.02
N THR A 5 44.08 -42.78 20.06
CA THR A 5 42.64 -42.64 20.13
C THR A 5 42.28 -41.16 20.26
N THR A 6 41.76 -40.63 19.15
CA THR A 6 41.26 -39.28 18.95
C THR A 6 40.01 -39.05 19.80
N GLY A 7 40.03 -37.99 20.61
CA GLY A 7 38.86 -37.53 21.35
C GLY A 7 37.81 -36.92 20.41
N LEU A 8 36.58 -37.39 20.54
CA LEU A 8 35.41 -36.90 19.82
C LEU A 8 34.98 -35.55 20.43
N LEU A 9 35.33 -34.45 19.76
CA LEU A 9 34.79 -33.12 20.07
C LEU A 9 33.37 -33.03 19.49
N CYS A 10 32.36 -33.12 20.35
CA CYS A 10 30.97 -32.93 19.98
C CYS A 10 30.68 -31.42 19.87
N LEU A 11 30.85 -30.86 18.68
CA LEU A 11 30.38 -29.51 18.34
C LEU A 11 28.84 -29.52 18.27
N ILE A 12 28.19 -29.09 19.33
CA ILE A 12 26.76 -28.75 19.32
C ILE A 12 26.64 -27.41 18.60
N SER A 13 26.38 -27.46 17.30
CA SER A 13 25.98 -26.29 16.51
C SER A 13 24.50 -26.00 16.83
N GLY A 14 24.28 -25.16 17.84
CA GLY A 14 22.96 -24.63 18.17
C GLY A 14 22.54 -23.60 17.13
N ILE A 15 21.80 -24.04 16.12
CA ILE A 15 21.07 -23.14 15.20
C ILE A 15 19.95 -22.50 16.02
N LEU A 16 20.17 -21.27 16.50
CA LEU A 16 19.08 -20.38 16.90
C LEU A 16 18.28 -20.02 15.64
N ALA A 17 17.23 -20.78 15.35
CA ALA A 17 16.18 -20.34 14.45
C ALA A 17 15.35 -19.26 15.16
N LEU A 18 15.74 -18.00 14.98
CA LEU A 18 14.84 -16.89 15.26
C LEU A 18 13.70 -16.96 14.22
N PRO A 19 12.42 -16.96 14.64
CA PRO A 19 11.33 -16.76 13.70
C PRO A 19 11.43 -15.32 13.20
N PHE A 20 11.96 -15.16 11.98
CA PHE A 20 11.82 -13.90 11.24
C PHE A 20 10.34 -13.78 10.87
N SER A 21 9.59 -12.96 11.62
CA SER A 21 8.32 -12.43 11.13
C SER A 21 8.67 -11.39 10.07
N SER A 22 8.75 -11.82 8.82
CA SER A 22 8.90 -10.97 7.65
C SER A 22 7.58 -10.26 7.39
N ASN A 23 7.52 -9.02 7.85
CA ASN A 23 6.53 -8.03 7.44
C ASN A 23 7.03 -7.39 6.13
N SER A 24 6.13 -6.95 5.26
CA SER A 24 6.48 -6.51 3.90
C SER A 24 6.16 -5.05 3.72
N GLN A 25 7.10 -4.16 3.29
CA GLN A 25 6.72 -2.75 3.04
C GLN A 25 6.99 -1.97 1.70
N ALA A 26 6.17 -0.94 1.35
CA ALA A 26 6.51 0.07 0.31
C ALA A 26 7.73 0.87 0.78
N ILE A 27 8.03 0.67 2.06
CA ILE A 27 9.30 0.85 2.72
C ILE A 27 9.92 -0.53 3.06
N TYR A 28 11.22 -0.74 3.23
CA TYR A 28 11.77 -2.01 3.75
C TYR A 28 12.15 -1.86 5.23
N PRO A 29 12.21 -2.95 6.03
CA PRO A 29 12.47 -2.85 7.45
C PRO A 29 13.89 -2.34 7.74
N VAL A 30 13.98 -1.28 8.54
CA VAL A 30 15.23 -0.69 9.02
C VAL A 30 15.43 -1.07 10.48
N SER A 31 16.56 -1.74 10.75
CA SER A 31 16.85 -2.27 12.08
C SER A 31 17.00 -1.16 13.12
N LEU A 32 16.68 -1.45 14.38
CA LEU A 32 16.95 -0.51 15.48
C LEU A 32 18.42 -0.10 15.53
N GLN A 33 19.34 -1.04 15.30
CA GLN A 33 20.78 -0.80 15.34
C GLN A 33 21.20 0.24 14.29
N GLU A 34 20.69 0.13 13.07
CA GLU A 34 20.95 1.08 11.98
C GLU A 34 20.39 2.47 12.32
N LYS A 35 19.16 2.53 12.85
CA LYS A 35 18.57 3.80 13.32
C LYS A 35 19.42 4.45 14.41
N VAL A 36 19.84 3.68 15.42
CA VAL A 36 20.71 4.18 16.49
C VAL A 36 22.06 4.65 15.96
N GLN A 37 22.66 3.95 15.00
CA GLN A 37 23.96 4.32 14.44
C GLN A 37 23.90 5.64 13.68
N ASN A 38 22.87 5.85 12.86
CA ASN A 38 22.77 6.97 11.94
C ASN A 38 22.06 8.21 12.52
N SER A 39 21.36 8.11 13.66
CA SER A 39 20.83 9.28 14.35
C SER A 39 21.89 9.96 15.21
N SER A 40 21.99 11.29 15.14
CA SER A 40 22.83 12.07 16.05
C SER A 40 22.14 12.37 17.38
N LEU A 41 20.81 12.37 17.39
CA LEU A 41 19.96 12.71 18.53
C LEU A 41 18.82 11.67 18.62
N ILE A 42 18.60 11.08 19.79
CA ILE A 42 17.46 10.18 20.03
C ILE A 42 16.72 10.70 21.25
N VAL A 43 15.47 11.11 21.07
CA VAL A 43 14.70 11.83 22.09
C VAL A 43 13.30 11.27 22.25
N GLU A 44 12.81 11.28 23.49
CA GLU A 44 11.37 11.20 23.77
C GLU A 44 10.79 12.60 23.75
N ALA A 45 9.73 12.81 22.96
CA ALA A 45 9.10 14.12 22.84
C ALA A 45 7.60 14.05 22.54
N LEU A 46 6.90 15.15 22.83
CA LEU A 46 5.49 15.42 22.51
C LEU A 46 5.42 16.45 21.37
N VAL A 47 4.63 16.19 20.32
CA VAL A 47 4.32 17.18 19.27
C VAL A 47 3.40 18.25 19.87
N GLU A 48 3.93 19.45 20.15
CA GLU A 48 3.22 20.52 20.85
C GLU A 48 2.57 21.53 19.89
N SER A 49 3.20 21.78 18.74
CA SER A 49 2.61 22.61 17.69
C SER A 49 3.17 22.25 16.31
N GLN A 50 2.42 22.61 15.26
CA GLN A 50 2.81 22.35 13.87
C GLN A 50 2.58 23.62 13.04
N SER A 51 3.46 23.86 12.07
CA SER A 51 3.29 24.95 11.10
C SER A 51 3.85 24.54 9.75
N SER A 52 3.00 24.54 8.72
CA SER A 52 3.42 24.31 7.34
C SER A 52 3.91 25.61 6.69
N PHE A 53 4.92 25.49 5.83
CA PHE A 53 5.54 26.61 5.15
C PHE A 53 6.11 26.18 3.79
N TRP A 54 6.22 27.14 2.87
CA TRP A 54 6.97 26.96 1.63
C TRP A 54 8.47 27.06 1.89
N ASN A 55 9.25 26.19 1.26
CA ASN A 55 10.70 26.41 1.20
C ASN A 55 11.03 27.74 0.50
N PRO A 56 12.26 28.30 0.69
CA PRO A 56 12.61 29.58 0.09
C PRO A 56 12.50 29.64 -1.44
N ALA A 57 12.66 28.51 -2.12
CA ALA A 57 12.50 28.40 -3.57
C ALA A 57 11.03 28.33 -4.03
N HIS A 58 10.08 28.19 -3.11
CA HIS A 58 8.66 28.03 -3.37
C HIS A 58 8.32 26.81 -4.25
N THR A 59 9.09 25.74 -4.10
CA THR A 59 8.92 24.49 -4.86
C THR A 59 8.26 23.39 -4.05
N GLY A 60 8.30 23.48 -2.72
CA GLY A 60 7.76 22.48 -1.82
C GLY A 60 7.18 23.07 -0.54
N ILE A 61 6.14 22.40 -0.03
CA ILE A 61 5.53 22.64 1.28
C ILE A 61 6.12 21.62 2.25
N PHE A 62 6.54 22.13 3.39
CA PHE A 62 7.09 21.37 4.49
C PHE A 62 6.34 21.73 5.77
N THR A 63 6.37 20.86 6.77
CA THR A 63 5.78 21.11 8.08
C THR A 63 6.84 21.04 9.16
N SER A 64 6.97 22.13 9.93
CA SER A 64 7.76 22.18 11.15
C SER A 64 6.91 21.67 12.31
N ASN A 65 7.38 20.61 12.96
CA ASN A 65 6.74 20.01 14.12
C ASN A 65 7.55 20.36 15.36
N LYS A 66 7.06 21.32 16.13
CA LYS A 66 7.72 21.72 17.36
C LYS A 66 7.45 20.68 18.42
N VAL A 67 8.49 19.96 18.84
CA VAL A 67 8.37 18.89 19.82
C VAL A 67 9.00 19.29 21.15
N LYS A 68 8.30 18.99 22.25
CA LYS A 68 8.76 19.22 23.62
C LYS A 68 9.51 18.00 24.14
N LEU A 69 10.78 18.20 24.47
CA LEU A 69 11.66 17.12 24.90
C LEU A 69 11.34 16.67 26.33
N SER A 70 11.26 15.36 26.54
CA SER A 70 11.08 14.74 27.85
C SER A 70 12.29 13.90 28.29
N LYS A 71 12.88 13.12 27.38
CA LYS A 71 14.09 12.32 27.64
C LYS A 71 15.06 12.35 26.46
N VAL A 72 16.35 12.22 26.74
CA VAL A 72 17.42 12.15 25.72
C VAL A 72 18.19 10.84 25.87
N PHE A 73 18.07 9.94 24.89
CA PHE A 73 18.72 8.62 24.87
C PHE A 73 20.08 8.64 24.15
N LYS A 74 20.26 9.54 23.17
CA LYS A 74 21.53 9.76 22.45
C LYS A 74 21.68 11.23 22.11
N GLY A 75 22.92 11.73 22.09
CA GLY A 75 23.24 13.13 21.82
C GLY A 75 23.27 14.00 23.09
N SER A 76 23.47 15.30 22.89
CA SER A 76 23.39 16.32 23.95
C SER A 76 22.65 17.53 23.41
N ILE A 77 21.64 17.98 24.15
CA ILE A 77 20.84 19.15 23.79
C ILE A 77 20.40 19.88 25.05
N GLN A 78 20.53 21.21 25.06
CA GLN A 78 20.12 22.06 26.19
C GLN A 78 18.71 22.64 26.00
N ALA A 79 18.29 22.79 24.74
CA ALA A 79 16.95 23.27 24.42
C ALA A 79 15.87 22.33 24.97
N GLN A 80 14.74 22.89 25.39
CA GLN A 80 13.55 22.13 25.81
C GLN A 80 12.71 21.70 24.60
N TYR A 81 12.98 22.29 23.44
CA TYR A 81 12.25 22.11 22.19
C TYR A 81 13.22 21.87 21.05
N ILE A 82 12.78 21.11 20.05
CA ILE A 82 13.36 21.08 18.71
C ILE A 82 12.24 21.14 17.69
N ASP A 83 12.57 21.55 16.47
CA ASP A 83 11.68 21.46 15.33
C ASP A 83 12.07 20.25 14.46
N ILE A 84 11.12 19.33 14.28
CA ILE A 84 11.25 18.16 13.40
C ILE A 84 10.54 18.46 12.07
N LEU A 85 11.23 18.23 10.96
CA LEU A 85 10.71 18.38 9.61
C LEU A 85 9.89 17.15 9.21
N THR A 86 8.71 17.40 8.65
CA THR A 86 8.00 16.44 7.79
C THR A 86 7.73 17.09 6.44
N VAL A 87 7.72 16.28 5.38
CA VAL A 87 7.42 16.77 4.03
C VAL A 87 5.90 16.85 3.84
N GLY A 88 5.43 17.88 3.15
CA GLY A 88 4.01 18.12 2.92
C GLY A 88 3.35 18.98 3.99
N GLY A 89 2.03 19.07 3.91
CA GLY A 89 1.17 19.97 4.68
C GLY A 89 0.45 20.97 3.78
N SER A 90 -0.13 22.01 4.38
CA SER A 90 -0.98 22.96 3.66
C SER A 90 -0.62 24.42 3.97
N VAL A 91 -0.52 25.25 2.95
CA VAL A 91 -0.29 26.69 3.06
C VAL A 91 -1.34 27.43 2.24
N GLY A 92 -2.25 28.14 2.91
CA GLY A 92 -3.38 28.79 2.24
C GLY A 92 -4.29 27.74 1.60
N ASN A 93 -4.41 27.79 0.27
CA ASN A 93 -5.23 26.87 -0.52
C ASN A 93 -4.42 25.76 -1.21
N GLU A 94 -3.10 25.75 -1.01
CA GLU A 94 -2.18 24.77 -1.59
C GLU A 94 -1.82 23.72 -0.53
N ALA A 95 -1.68 22.48 -0.95
CA ALA A 95 -1.25 21.36 -0.12
C ALA A 95 -0.35 20.42 -0.91
N ILE A 96 0.62 19.81 -0.22
CA ILE A 96 1.43 18.72 -0.77
C ILE A 96 1.30 17.53 0.17
N GLU A 97 1.07 16.37 -0.43
CA GLU A 97 1.15 15.07 0.24
C GLU A 97 2.32 14.28 -0.36
N ALA A 98 3.22 13.78 0.49
CA ALA A 98 4.29 12.88 0.07
C ALA A 98 3.97 11.47 0.57
N SER A 99 3.81 10.51 -0.35
CA SER A 99 3.56 9.12 0.03
C SER A 99 4.73 8.54 0.83
N ASP A 100 4.44 7.53 1.66
CA ASP A 100 5.42 6.74 2.42
C ASP A 100 6.31 7.49 3.43
N LEU A 101 6.24 8.82 3.45
CA LEU A 101 6.98 9.66 4.38
C LEU A 101 6.25 9.85 5.71
N ALA A 102 7.02 10.13 6.76
CA ALA A 102 6.48 10.39 8.09
C ALA A 102 5.60 11.65 8.04
N SER A 103 4.41 11.51 8.58
CA SER A 103 3.57 12.63 8.99
C SER A 103 3.32 12.51 10.50
N LEU A 104 3.38 13.64 11.18
CA LEU A 104 3.13 13.74 12.62
C LEU A 104 1.78 14.41 12.85
N GLN A 105 1.12 14.09 13.96
CA GLN A 105 -0.10 14.73 14.41
C GLN A 105 0.13 15.48 15.73
N LEU A 106 -0.55 16.61 15.90
CA LEU A 106 -0.56 17.34 17.15
C LEU A 106 -0.94 16.42 18.32
N GLY A 107 -0.17 16.47 19.41
CA GLY A 107 -0.40 15.67 20.61
C GLY A 107 0.25 14.28 20.59
N GLU A 108 0.81 13.83 19.47
CA GLU A 108 1.53 12.56 19.44
C GLU A 108 2.78 12.61 20.31
N THR A 109 3.05 11.53 21.03
CA THR A 109 4.23 11.37 21.88
C THR A 109 4.96 10.10 21.48
N GLY A 110 6.29 10.13 21.50
CA GLY A 110 7.08 8.94 21.19
C GLY A 110 8.59 9.19 21.18
N ILE A 111 9.33 8.20 20.68
CA ILE A 111 10.77 8.29 20.44
C ILE A 111 11.04 8.72 19.00
N PHE A 112 11.86 9.74 18.83
CA PHE A 112 12.32 10.23 17.54
C PHE A 112 13.80 9.96 17.34
N PHE A 113 14.14 9.37 16.19
CA PHE A 113 15.49 9.09 15.74
C PHE A 113 15.97 10.22 14.81
N CYS A 114 16.54 11.28 15.38
CA CYS A 114 16.77 12.53 14.67
C CYS A 114 18.22 12.72 14.19
N PHE A 115 18.36 13.47 13.10
CA PHE A 115 19.62 14.05 12.63
C PHE A 115 19.37 15.44 11.99
N PRO A 116 20.36 16.34 11.94
CA PRO A 116 20.17 17.67 11.36
C PRO A 116 19.78 17.56 9.88
N ASN A 117 18.86 18.41 9.43
CA ASN A 117 18.35 18.35 8.07
C ASN A 117 19.47 18.49 7.03
N SER A 118 19.50 17.55 6.07
CA SER A 118 20.62 17.42 5.13
C SER A 118 20.71 18.56 4.10
N ILE A 119 19.61 19.28 3.86
CA ILE A 119 19.55 20.42 2.95
C ILE A 119 19.56 21.77 3.69
N ASN A 120 19.88 21.76 4.99
CA ASN A 120 19.94 22.95 5.85
C ASN A 120 18.64 23.79 5.88
N LEU A 121 17.48 23.14 5.75
CA LEU A 121 16.19 23.82 5.86
C LEU A 121 16.00 24.34 7.29
N ARG A 122 15.51 25.57 7.40
CA ARG A 122 15.32 26.28 8.68
C ARG A 122 13.86 26.66 8.85
N ASN A 123 13.41 26.67 10.10
CA ASN A 123 12.09 27.20 10.44
C ASN A 123 12.03 28.69 10.02
N PRO A 124 11.07 29.11 9.18
CA PRO A 124 11.00 30.49 8.70
C PRO A 124 10.76 31.54 9.80
N GLN A 125 10.19 31.14 10.94
CA GLN A 125 9.84 32.04 12.04
C GLN A 125 10.97 32.16 13.06
N THR A 126 11.64 31.05 13.40
CA THR A 126 12.68 31.02 14.44
C THR A 126 14.11 31.02 13.89
N ASN A 127 14.26 30.71 12.59
CA ASN A 127 15.54 30.49 11.91
C ASN A 127 16.37 29.32 12.50
N GLU A 128 15.75 28.47 13.31
CA GLU A 128 16.38 27.25 13.85
C GLU A 128 16.52 26.18 12.76
N LEU A 129 17.61 25.41 12.83
CA LEU A 129 17.83 24.29 11.92
C LEU A 129 16.84 23.17 12.25
N LEU A 130 16.17 22.66 11.22
CA LEU A 130 15.20 21.57 11.36
C LEU A 130 15.92 20.22 11.47
N TYR A 131 15.30 19.26 12.15
CA TYR A 131 15.77 17.88 12.23
C TYR A 131 14.94 16.96 11.33
N ASP A 132 15.60 16.08 10.59
CA ASP A 132 14.95 14.98 9.90
C ASP A 132 14.79 13.76 10.83
N ILE A 133 13.81 12.91 10.53
CA ILE A 133 13.64 11.61 11.18
C ILE A 133 14.37 10.55 10.33
N TYR A 134 15.39 9.92 10.90
CA TYR A 134 16.08 8.82 10.24
C TYR A 134 15.14 7.63 10.04
N SER A 135 15.06 7.15 8.80
CA SER A 135 14.10 6.12 8.38
C SER A 135 12.62 6.55 8.47
N SER A 136 12.35 7.86 8.40
CA SER A 136 10.99 8.37 8.20
C SER A 136 10.02 7.78 9.25
N ALA A 137 8.88 7.20 8.84
CA ALA A 137 7.87 6.64 9.73
C ALA A 137 8.41 5.56 10.68
N GLN A 138 9.44 4.80 10.29
CA GLN A 138 10.06 3.78 11.15
C GLN A 138 10.96 4.38 12.24
N GLY A 139 11.41 5.62 12.04
CA GLY A 139 12.20 6.40 13.00
C GLY A 139 11.37 7.19 14.01
N PHE A 140 10.05 7.07 13.96
CA PHE A 140 9.16 7.57 14.99
C PHE A 140 8.47 6.39 15.67
N ILE A 141 8.93 6.02 16.87
CA ILE A 141 8.27 4.99 17.67
C ILE A 141 7.22 5.70 18.52
N ARG A 142 5.98 5.68 18.02
CA ARG A 142 4.83 6.34 18.61
C ARG A 142 4.35 5.58 19.85
N TYR A 143 3.86 6.32 20.84
CA TYR A 143 3.29 5.75 22.06
C TYR A 143 1.77 5.69 21.98
N ASP A 144 1.23 4.59 22.48
CA ASP A 144 -0.09 4.59 23.09
C ASP A 144 0.09 4.63 24.61
N LEU A 145 -0.12 5.82 25.18
CA LEU A 145 0.08 6.08 26.60
C LEU A 145 -0.93 5.35 27.49
N VAL A 146 -2.08 4.96 26.95
CA VAL A 146 -3.17 4.30 27.67
C VAL A 146 -2.86 2.81 27.83
N SER A 147 -2.54 2.13 26.73
CA SER A 147 -2.13 0.71 26.76
C SER A 147 -0.65 0.54 27.16
N LYS A 148 0.11 1.64 27.20
CA LYS A 148 1.54 1.72 27.54
C LYS A 148 2.44 1.00 26.56
N ILE A 149 1.97 0.71 25.35
CA ILE A 149 2.75 0.12 24.27
C ILE A 149 3.39 1.24 23.43
N ALA A 150 4.35 0.84 22.60
CA ALA A 150 4.93 1.72 21.61
C ALA A 150 5.18 0.95 20.32
N ASP A 151 5.01 1.60 19.18
CA ASP A 151 5.21 0.93 17.89
C ASP A 151 5.58 1.91 16.78
N ALA A 152 6.08 1.31 15.71
CA ALA A 152 6.37 1.93 14.44
C ALA A 152 6.11 0.86 13.38
N PRO A 153 6.10 1.20 12.07
CA PRO A 153 6.03 0.19 11.04
C PRO A 153 7.07 -0.92 11.29
N PHE A 154 6.61 -2.18 11.22
CA PHE A 154 7.36 -3.43 11.48
C PHE A 154 7.64 -3.83 12.94
N VAL A 155 7.48 -2.95 13.93
CA VAL A 155 7.91 -3.23 15.29
C VAL A 155 6.92 -2.73 16.33
N SER A 156 6.62 -3.58 17.31
CA SER A 156 5.81 -3.21 18.47
C SER A 156 6.51 -3.65 19.76
N TYR A 157 6.48 -2.76 20.76
CA TYR A 157 7.05 -2.93 22.08
C TYR A 157 5.92 -3.06 23.08
N LYS A 158 5.92 -4.18 23.82
CA LYS A 158 4.85 -4.51 24.77
C LYS A 158 4.72 -3.52 25.92
N ASN A 159 5.79 -2.77 26.21
CA ASN A 159 5.76 -1.72 27.22
C ASN A 159 6.84 -0.66 26.96
N ILE A 160 6.48 0.61 27.10
CA ILE A 160 7.41 1.74 26.94
C ILE A 160 8.56 1.67 27.95
N VAL A 161 8.25 1.52 29.25
CA VAL A 161 9.24 1.67 30.33
C VAL A 161 10.01 0.39 30.58
N THR A 162 9.36 -0.77 30.58
CA THR A 162 10.00 -2.04 30.93
C THR A 162 10.56 -2.80 29.73
N ASN A 163 10.27 -2.37 28.50
CA ASN A 163 10.76 -3.02 27.29
C ASN A 163 11.49 -2.05 26.34
N LEU A 164 10.86 -0.98 25.87
CA LEU A 164 11.50 -0.05 24.92
C LEU A 164 12.69 0.69 25.53
N TYR A 165 12.56 1.28 26.72
CA TYR A 165 13.66 2.03 27.34
C TYR A 165 14.92 1.18 27.56
N PRO A 166 14.89 -0.03 28.18
CA PRO A 166 16.09 -0.84 28.34
C PRO A 166 16.76 -1.20 27.01
N ILE A 167 15.96 -1.48 25.97
CA ILE A 167 16.47 -1.77 24.62
C ILE A 167 17.22 -0.56 24.05
N LEU A 168 16.69 0.66 24.22
CA LEU A 168 17.36 1.88 23.77
C LEU A 168 18.62 2.18 24.57
N GLU A 169 18.58 2.06 25.90
CA GLU A 169 19.76 2.28 26.75
C GLU A 169 20.89 1.30 26.44
N GLN A 170 20.54 0.05 26.16
CA GLN A 170 21.50 -0.96 25.71
C GLN A 170 22.09 -0.59 24.33
N ALA A 171 21.25 -0.20 23.38
CA ALA A 171 21.68 0.12 22.03
C ALA A 171 22.52 1.42 21.96
N THR A 172 22.23 2.41 22.80
CA THR A 172 22.98 3.68 22.87
C THR A 172 24.18 3.61 23.82
N GLY A 173 24.26 2.58 24.66
CA GLY A 173 25.33 2.40 25.65
C GLY A 173 25.26 3.37 26.83
N ARG A 174 24.12 4.01 27.08
CA ARG A 174 23.91 4.95 28.20
C ARG A 174 22.46 4.99 28.67
N THR A 175 22.27 5.39 29.93
CA THR A 175 20.93 5.74 30.42
C THR A 175 20.48 7.08 29.84
N TYR A 176 19.16 7.27 29.75
CA TYR A 176 18.61 8.53 29.28
C TYR A 176 18.83 9.68 30.26
N GLU A 177 18.93 10.90 29.73
CA GLU A 177 18.82 12.13 30.52
C GLU A 177 17.35 12.54 30.61
N ASN A 178 16.81 12.71 31.83
CA ASN A 178 15.42 13.13 32.03
C ASN A 178 15.32 14.66 32.05
N LYS A 179 14.83 15.25 30.95
CA LYS A 179 14.62 16.71 30.81
C LYS A 179 13.29 17.17 31.40
N ASN A 180 12.32 16.27 31.55
CA ASN A 180 10.99 16.57 32.07
C ASN A 180 10.56 15.53 33.12
N PRO A 181 11.04 15.65 34.37
CA PRO A 181 10.67 14.71 35.44
C PRO A 181 9.17 14.66 35.75
N GLY A 182 8.40 15.68 35.35
CA GLY A 182 6.94 15.70 35.51
C GLY A 182 6.19 14.82 34.50
N PHE A 183 6.82 14.43 33.39
CA PHE A 183 6.23 13.49 32.44
C PHE A 183 6.53 12.04 32.85
N SER A 184 5.48 11.35 33.30
CA SER A 184 5.57 9.93 33.67
C SER A 184 4.53 9.09 32.94
N ILE A 185 5.00 8.03 32.28
CA ILE A 185 4.13 7.02 31.64
C ILE A 185 3.23 6.33 32.67
N SER A 186 3.69 6.18 33.91
CA SER A 186 2.89 5.54 34.98
C SER A 186 1.72 6.38 35.46
N ALA A 187 1.74 7.71 35.21
CA ALA A 187 0.69 8.62 35.60
C ALA A 187 -0.55 8.55 34.68
N TRP A 188 -0.41 7.93 33.50
CA TRP A 188 -1.53 7.74 32.59
C TRP A 188 -2.44 6.62 33.10
N PRO A 189 -3.77 6.85 33.11
CA PRO A 189 -4.73 5.93 33.69
C PRO A 189 -4.67 4.59 32.94
N VAL A 190 -4.62 3.49 33.70
CA VAL A 190 -4.96 2.17 33.18
C VAL A 190 -6.47 2.16 33.00
N VAL A 191 -6.96 1.91 31.79
CA VAL A 191 -8.40 1.83 31.52
C VAL A 191 -9.03 0.83 32.50
N GLN A 192 -9.88 1.32 33.40
CA GLN A 192 -10.81 0.45 34.11
C GLN A 192 -12.03 0.30 33.22
N GLN A 193 -12.33 -0.93 32.79
CA GLN A 193 -13.61 -1.25 32.18
C GLN A 193 -14.72 -1.07 33.24
N THR A 194 -15.24 0.14 33.38
CA THR A 194 -16.51 0.37 34.07
C THR A 194 -17.62 0.29 33.03
N ASN A 195 -18.48 -0.72 33.14
CA ASN A 195 -19.70 -0.84 32.33
C ASN A 195 -20.57 0.42 32.50
N VAL A 196 -20.76 1.21 31.42
CA VAL A 196 -22.03 1.73 30.79
C VAL A 196 -21.71 2.45 29.44
N LEU A 197 -20.44 2.69 29.07
CA LEU A 197 -20.10 3.15 27.71
C LEU A 197 -20.21 1.99 26.72
N GLY A 198 -21.02 2.13 25.67
CA GLY A 198 -21.25 1.06 24.72
C GLY A 198 -21.54 1.57 23.31
N ILE A 199 -20.72 1.19 22.33
CA ILE A 199 -21.11 1.27 20.92
C ILE A 199 -22.13 0.14 20.69
N THR A 200 -23.38 0.50 20.45
CA THR A 200 -24.46 -0.47 20.22
C THR A 200 -24.55 -0.90 18.76
N SER A 201 -24.28 0.02 17.84
CA SER A 201 -24.20 -0.26 16.41
C SER A 201 -23.44 0.84 15.67
N PHE A 202 -23.03 0.54 14.43
CA PHE A 202 -22.56 1.55 13.50
C PHE A 202 -23.01 1.23 12.08
N SER A 203 -23.07 2.24 11.22
CA SER A 203 -23.41 2.07 9.81
C SER A 203 -22.78 3.18 8.96
N PRO A 204 -22.34 2.86 7.73
CA PRO A 204 -22.29 1.52 7.13
C PRO A 204 -21.12 0.68 7.68
N ALA A 205 -21.19 -0.65 7.50
CA ALA A 205 -20.11 -1.56 7.89
C ALA A 205 -18.95 -1.58 6.88
N ASN A 206 -19.23 -1.23 5.62
CA ASN A 206 -18.25 -1.05 4.56
C ASN A 206 -18.20 0.43 4.18
N VAL A 207 -17.02 1.02 4.19
CA VAL A 207 -16.79 2.43 3.91
C VAL A 207 -15.70 2.63 2.86
N VAL A 208 -15.65 3.85 2.35
CA VAL A 208 -14.55 4.37 1.55
C VAL A 208 -13.87 5.47 2.36
N SER A 209 -12.62 5.22 2.78
CA SER A 209 -11.83 6.17 3.56
C SER A 209 -11.42 7.37 2.71
N GLY A 210 -11.46 8.58 3.29
CA GLY A 210 -11.04 9.82 2.63
C GLY A 210 -12.00 10.37 1.57
N ALA A 211 -13.01 9.61 1.12
CA ALA A 211 -14.00 10.04 0.11
C ALA A 211 -15.08 10.98 0.69
N THR A 212 -14.65 12.12 1.24
CA THR A 212 -15.48 13.05 2.04
C THR A 212 -16.69 13.64 1.31
N GLU A 213 -16.64 13.67 -0.03
CA GLU A 213 -17.72 14.18 -0.89
C GLU A 213 -18.74 13.10 -1.26
N ASN A 214 -18.53 11.85 -0.83
CA ASN A 214 -19.47 10.72 -0.97
C ASN A 214 -20.01 10.29 0.41
N PRO A 215 -20.95 11.05 1.00
CA PRO A 215 -21.46 10.75 2.34
C PRO A 215 -22.14 9.38 2.44
N ALA A 216 -22.68 8.84 1.35
CA ALA A 216 -23.33 7.53 1.35
C ALA A 216 -22.36 6.37 1.69
N GLN A 217 -21.07 6.55 1.41
CA GLN A 217 -20.05 5.52 1.64
C GLN A 217 -18.92 5.96 2.60
N ASN A 218 -18.85 7.24 2.98
CA ASN A 218 -17.81 7.77 3.87
C ASN A 218 -18.33 8.24 5.24
N LEU A 219 -19.62 8.58 5.37
CA LEU A 219 -20.17 9.05 6.65
C LEU A 219 -20.49 7.85 7.56
N LEU A 220 -19.68 7.68 8.59
CA LEU A 220 -19.88 6.67 9.63
C LEU A 220 -20.80 7.25 10.73
N THR A 221 -21.95 6.61 10.92
CA THR A 221 -22.82 6.87 12.06
C THR A 221 -22.59 5.81 13.13
N ILE A 222 -22.17 6.25 14.32
CA ILE A 222 -21.90 5.40 15.48
C ILE A 222 -23.00 5.66 16.50
N ASN A 223 -23.76 4.64 16.86
CA ASN A 223 -24.80 4.71 17.89
C ASN A 223 -24.32 4.04 19.16
N GLY A 224 -24.72 4.58 20.31
CA GLY A 224 -24.31 4.05 21.60
C GLY A 224 -24.96 4.76 22.77
N THR A 225 -24.32 4.62 23.92
CA THR A 225 -24.67 5.32 25.16
C THR A 225 -23.42 5.87 25.81
N ASP A 226 -23.58 6.98 26.52
CA ASP A 226 -22.58 7.59 27.38
C ASP A 226 -21.28 8.03 26.70
N PHE A 227 -21.34 8.45 25.42
CA PHE A 227 -20.17 9.04 24.73
C PHE A 227 -19.66 10.33 25.38
N GLY A 228 -20.45 10.94 26.26
CA GLY A 228 -20.06 12.12 27.02
C GLY A 228 -19.98 13.40 26.17
N PRO A 229 -19.52 14.50 26.78
CA PRO A 229 -19.33 15.77 26.08
C PRO A 229 -18.17 15.67 25.08
N ASN A 230 -18.27 16.42 23.98
CA ASN A 230 -17.20 16.61 23.00
C ASN A 230 -16.16 17.62 23.51
N SER A 231 -15.37 17.21 24.51
CA SER A 231 -14.33 18.03 25.12
C SER A 231 -13.17 17.19 25.62
N GLY A 232 -12.11 17.83 26.13
CA GLY A 232 -10.98 17.12 26.73
C GLY A 232 -10.32 16.16 25.74
N SER A 233 -10.21 14.88 26.12
CA SER A 233 -9.55 13.84 25.31
C SER A 233 -10.47 13.12 24.32
N ALA A 234 -11.71 13.60 24.14
CA ALA A 234 -12.71 12.93 23.33
C ALA A 234 -12.25 12.77 21.87
N ALA A 235 -12.39 11.56 21.31
CA ALA A 235 -11.90 11.24 19.98
C ALA A 235 -12.53 9.95 19.41
N ILE A 236 -12.44 9.78 18.09
CA ILE A 236 -12.62 8.50 17.42
C ILE A 236 -11.23 7.98 17.03
N LEU A 237 -10.95 6.72 17.33
CA LEU A 237 -9.66 6.07 17.11
C LEU A 237 -9.84 4.97 16.07
N PHE A 238 -9.23 5.11 14.90
CA PHE A 238 -9.27 4.11 13.82
C PHE A 238 -7.95 3.34 13.77
N ASP A 239 -7.98 2.10 13.29
CA ASP A 239 -6.75 1.44 12.84
C ASP A 239 -6.08 2.28 11.73
N ASP A 240 -4.75 2.41 11.77
CA ASP A 240 -3.99 3.27 10.85
C ASP A 240 -3.45 2.47 9.66
N ALA A 241 -3.83 2.88 8.45
CA ALA A 241 -3.44 2.26 7.20
C ALA A 241 -1.93 2.32 6.91
N ASN A 242 -1.21 3.25 7.55
CA ASN A 242 0.24 3.40 7.41
C ASN A 242 1.03 2.61 8.45
N ASN A 243 0.36 1.87 9.32
CA ASN A 243 0.99 1.14 10.43
C ASN A 243 0.50 -0.32 10.53
N GLY A 244 -0.58 -0.67 9.84
CA GLY A 244 -1.17 -2.01 9.86
C GLY A 244 -2.26 -2.16 10.93
N THR A 245 -3.04 -3.24 10.80
CA THR A 245 -4.11 -3.60 11.75
C THR A 245 -3.54 -3.86 13.15
N GLY A 246 -4.11 -3.23 14.18
CA GLY A 246 -3.72 -3.42 15.58
C GLY A 246 -2.42 -2.71 16.02
N GLY A 247 -1.86 -1.83 15.19
CA GLY A 247 -0.80 -0.89 15.60
C GLY A 247 -1.35 0.32 16.36
N THR A 248 -0.52 1.36 16.57
CA THR A 248 -1.02 2.64 17.09
C THR A 248 -2.11 3.19 16.17
N VAL A 249 -3.22 3.63 16.80
CA VAL A 249 -4.42 4.14 16.15
C VAL A 249 -4.24 5.53 15.50
N PHE A 250 -4.93 5.77 14.39
CA PHE A 250 -5.16 7.10 13.85
C PHE A 250 -6.27 7.81 14.64
N THR A 251 -5.98 8.99 15.20
CA THR A 251 -6.90 9.69 16.10
C THR A 251 -7.60 10.84 15.37
N VAL A 252 -8.93 10.82 15.34
CA VAL A 252 -9.79 11.95 14.95
C VAL A 252 -10.32 12.60 16.22
N ALA A 253 -9.79 13.77 16.58
CA ALA A 253 -10.22 14.49 17.77
C ALA A 253 -11.67 15.00 17.63
N TYR A 254 -12.36 15.22 18.75
CA TYR A 254 -13.76 15.66 18.74
C TYR A 254 -14.02 16.98 17.99
N ASN A 255 -13.00 17.84 17.85
CA ASN A 255 -13.05 19.14 17.18
C ASN A 255 -12.45 19.09 15.76
N ASP A 256 -12.11 17.90 15.26
CA ASP A 256 -11.62 17.72 13.90
C ASP A 256 -12.75 18.02 12.88
N PRO A 257 -12.46 18.67 11.74
CA PRO A 257 -13.44 18.93 10.68
C PRO A 257 -14.16 17.68 10.14
N LEU A 258 -13.60 16.49 10.33
CA LEU A 258 -14.23 15.22 9.98
C LEU A 258 -15.38 14.84 10.90
N VAL A 259 -15.44 15.37 12.13
CA VAL A 259 -16.56 15.15 13.06
C VAL A 259 -17.74 16.02 12.64
N VAL A 260 -18.79 15.38 12.14
CA VAL A 260 -20.01 16.04 11.67
C VAL A 260 -20.95 16.36 12.82
N SER A 261 -21.12 15.42 13.76
CA SER A 261 -21.91 15.63 14.96
C SER A 261 -21.45 14.71 16.09
N TRP A 262 -21.59 15.17 17.34
CA TRP A 262 -21.27 14.39 18.54
C TRP A 262 -22.32 14.65 19.62
N THR A 263 -22.97 13.59 20.08
CA THR A 263 -23.93 13.59 21.19
C THR A 263 -23.65 12.42 22.11
N ASN A 264 -24.32 12.35 23.26
CA ASN A 264 -24.12 11.25 24.22
C ASN A 264 -24.49 9.87 23.65
N THR A 265 -25.33 9.80 22.61
CA THR A 265 -25.87 8.54 22.07
C THR A 265 -25.56 8.33 20.59
N GLN A 266 -25.01 9.33 19.91
CA GLN A 266 -24.69 9.25 18.49
C GLN A 266 -23.51 10.15 18.13
N ILE A 267 -22.60 9.62 17.32
CA ILE A 267 -21.51 10.35 16.67
C ILE A 267 -21.63 10.14 15.16
N GLN A 268 -21.47 11.20 14.39
CA GLN A 268 -21.29 11.12 12.94
C GLN A 268 -19.91 11.66 12.58
N VAL A 269 -19.13 10.85 11.87
CA VAL A 269 -17.76 11.18 11.49
C VAL A 269 -17.49 10.73 10.07
N ARG A 270 -16.79 11.56 9.30
CA ARG A 270 -16.23 11.19 8.00
C ARG A 270 -14.98 10.35 8.23
N VAL A 271 -14.93 9.16 7.64
CA VAL A 271 -13.79 8.25 7.82
C VAL A 271 -12.54 8.85 7.13
N PRO A 272 -11.44 9.12 7.85
CA PRO A 272 -10.24 9.78 7.30
C PRO A 272 -9.52 8.89 6.28
N SER A 273 -8.72 9.50 5.39
CA SER A 273 -7.94 8.77 4.35
C SER A 273 -7.04 7.68 4.94
N ARG A 274 -6.48 7.91 6.15
CA ARG A 274 -5.60 6.97 6.85
C ARG A 274 -6.31 5.89 7.67
N ALA A 275 -7.64 5.90 7.76
CA ALA A 275 -8.34 4.81 8.45
C ALA A 275 -8.26 3.53 7.62
N GLY A 276 -7.78 2.46 8.24
CA GLY A 276 -7.73 1.12 7.66
C GLY A 276 -8.85 0.21 8.18
N THR A 277 -9.02 -0.94 7.51
CA THR A 277 -9.90 -2.02 7.99
C THR A 277 -9.46 -2.49 9.37
N GLY A 278 -10.42 -2.56 10.29
CA GLY A 278 -10.19 -2.96 11.67
C GLY A 278 -11.29 -2.53 12.63
N PHE A 279 -11.07 -2.78 13.92
CA PHE A 279 -11.93 -2.22 14.96
C PHE A 279 -11.62 -0.73 15.15
N PHE A 280 -12.64 0.07 15.44
CA PHE A 280 -12.44 1.45 15.86
C PHE A 280 -12.87 1.61 17.32
N GLN A 281 -12.46 2.71 17.95
CA GLN A 281 -12.83 3.03 19.31
C GLN A 281 -13.41 4.44 19.41
N VAL A 282 -14.31 4.63 20.37
CA VAL A 282 -14.73 5.97 20.81
C VAL A 282 -14.11 6.20 22.18
N ARG A 283 -13.37 7.31 22.30
CA ARG A 283 -12.77 7.78 23.54
C ARG A 283 -13.55 9.00 24.05
N ASP A 284 -13.88 9.00 25.33
CA ASP A 284 -14.57 10.11 25.98
C ASP A 284 -13.62 11.22 26.45
N ALA A 285 -14.17 12.28 27.03
CA ALA A 285 -13.41 13.43 27.53
C ALA A 285 -12.40 13.09 28.64
N SER A 286 -12.65 12.00 29.39
CA SER A 286 -11.82 11.52 30.50
C SER A 286 -10.69 10.58 30.06
N GLY A 287 -10.73 10.11 28.81
CA GLY A 287 -9.78 9.16 28.24
C GLY A 287 -10.25 7.70 28.26
N THR A 288 -11.47 7.42 28.72
CA THR A 288 -12.04 6.07 28.68
C THR A 288 -12.44 5.73 27.25
N SER A 289 -12.07 4.54 26.77
CA SER A 289 -12.33 4.10 25.40
C SER A 289 -13.21 2.85 25.34
N VAL A 290 -14.11 2.80 24.36
CA VAL A 290 -14.92 1.61 24.03
C VAL A 290 -14.63 1.18 22.60
N THR A 291 -14.53 -0.12 22.35
CA THR A 291 -14.25 -0.69 21.03
C THR A 291 -15.55 -1.04 20.31
N SER A 292 -15.57 -0.90 18.97
CA SER A 292 -16.70 -1.28 18.13
C SER A 292 -17.03 -2.79 18.28
N PRO A 293 -18.30 -3.19 18.16
CA PRO A 293 -18.69 -4.60 18.32
C PRO A 293 -18.19 -5.50 17.19
N THR A 294 -17.98 -4.93 16.01
CA THR A 294 -17.44 -5.60 14.81
C THR A 294 -16.43 -4.70 14.12
N SER A 295 -15.62 -5.29 13.23
CA SER A 295 -14.67 -4.54 12.38
C SER A 295 -15.42 -3.64 11.40
N LEU A 296 -14.90 -2.43 11.20
CA LEU A 296 -15.19 -1.58 10.04
C LEU A 296 -14.37 -2.11 8.86
N ASN A 297 -15.00 -2.27 7.70
CA ASN A 297 -14.34 -2.67 6.47
C ASN A 297 -14.08 -1.43 5.60
N VAL A 298 -12.82 -1.16 5.31
CA VAL A 298 -12.41 -0.11 4.37
C VAL A 298 -12.19 -0.77 3.02
N ASN A 299 -13.11 -0.52 2.09
CA ASN A 299 -13.08 -1.11 0.76
C ASN A 299 -11.86 -0.63 -0.03
N TYR A 300 -11.59 0.67 0.04
CA TYR A 300 -10.43 1.37 -0.51
C TYR A 300 -10.33 2.74 0.19
N ALA A 301 -9.20 3.42 -0.01
CA ALA A 301 -8.94 4.73 0.58
C ALA A 301 -8.47 5.73 -0.50
N VAL A 302 -8.84 6.99 -0.32
CA VAL A 302 -8.57 8.10 -1.26
C VAL A 302 -7.82 9.21 -0.53
N LEU A 303 -6.84 9.82 -1.20
CA LEU A 303 -6.09 10.95 -0.67
C LEU A 303 -7.00 12.15 -0.39
N SER A 304 -6.69 12.88 0.66
CA SER A 304 -7.44 14.06 1.09
C SER A 304 -6.51 15.16 1.56
N ALA A 305 -6.80 16.39 1.17
CA ALA A 305 -6.06 17.56 1.59
C ALA A 305 -6.89 18.39 2.60
N SER A 306 -6.20 19.18 3.41
CA SER A 306 -6.82 20.13 4.33
C SER A 306 -6.52 21.57 3.92
N SER A 307 -7.50 22.45 3.93
CA SER A 307 -7.28 23.90 3.86
C SER A 307 -8.43 24.65 4.51
N SER A 308 -8.12 25.80 5.12
CA SER A 308 -9.12 26.71 5.70
C SER A 308 -10.16 26.03 6.63
N GLY A 309 -9.72 25.03 7.42
CA GLY A 309 -10.59 24.31 8.36
C GLY A 309 -11.51 23.26 7.73
N ALA A 310 -11.29 22.89 6.46
CA ALA A 310 -11.98 21.80 5.80
C ALA A 310 -10.98 20.71 5.37
N ILE A 311 -11.41 19.45 5.45
CA ILE A 311 -10.70 18.29 4.90
C ILE A 311 -11.55 17.73 3.78
N LYS A 312 -10.98 17.61 2.59
CA LYS A 312 -11.69 17.09 1.42
C LYS A 312 -10.79 16.22 0.54
N GLN A 313 -11.39 15.24 -0.12
CA GLN A 313 -10.70 14.42 -1.13
C GLN A 313 -10.12 15.26 -2.27
N THR A 314 -9.03 14.79 -2.85
CA THR A 314 -8.39 15.38 -4.04
C THR A 314 -8.92 14.71 -5.31
N ASN A 315 -9.10 15.48 -6.39
CA ASN A 315 -9.70 14.99 -7.63
C ASN A 315 -8.76 15.21 -8.83
N LEU A 316 -8.72 14.23 -9.74
CA LEU A 316 -7.89 14.28 -10.95
C LEU A 316 -8.51 15.20 -12.01
N MET A 317 -7.65 15.90 -12.73
CA MET A 317 -8.00 16.91 -13.72
C MET A 317 -7.52 16.52 -15.13
N ASP A 318 -8.07 17.19 -16.12
CA ASP A 318 -7.49 17.26 -17.47
C ASP A 318 -6.36 18.31 -17.48
N ASP A 319 -5.19 17.90 -17.00
CA ASP A 319 -4.00 18.73 -16.88
C ASP A 319 -3.31 18.96 -18.23
N ASN A 320 -3.28 17.94 -19.09
CA ASN A 320 -2.62 17.99 -20.39
C ASN A 320 -3.50 18.44 -21.57
N GLY A 321 -4.80 18.69 -21.34
CA GLY A 321 -5.77 19.05 -22.38
C GLY A 321 -6.17 17.88 -23.30
N LEU A 322 -5.77 16.65 -22.97
CA LEU A 322 -6.10 15.40 -23.67
C LEU A 322 -6.99 14.49 -22.82
N GLY A 323 -7.63 15.06 -21.80
CA GLY A 323 -8.48 14.40 -20.84
C GLY A 323 -7.73 13.86 -19.62
N GLY A 324 -6.46 14.19 -19.37
CA GLY A 324 -5.71 13.66 -18.22
C GLY A 324 -4.31 14.24 -18.03
N TYR A 325 -3.29 13.40 -17.80
CA TYR A 325 -1.94 13.84 -17.42
C TYR A 325 -0.88 13.28 -18.35
N SER A 326 0.18 14.06 -18.57
CA SER A 326 1.38 13.61 -19.29
C SER A 326 2.54 13.44 -18.31
N ILE A 327 3.10 12.23 -18.24
CA ILE A 327 4.27 11.91 -17.41
C ILE A 327 5.52 12.00 -18.27
N VAL A 328 6.50 12.79 -17.84
CA VAL A 328 7.81 12.93 -18.50
C VAL A 328 8.91 12.25 -17.70
N TYR A 329 9.87 11.63 -18.38
CA TYR A 329 11.01 10.97 -17.75
C TYR A 329 12.19 11.92 -17.61
N SER A 330 12.76 12.01 -16.40
CA SER A 330 14.00 12.74 -16.20
C SER A 330 15.18 12.02 -16.84
N THR A 331 15.98 12.73 -17.63
CA THR A 331 17.21 12.22 -18.28
C THR A 331 18.49 12.81 -17.70
N ASN A 332 18.37 13.67 -16.69
CA ASN A 332 19.50 14.40 -16.13
C ASN A 332 20.32 13.51 -15.17
N THR A 333 21.64 13.56 -15.31
CA THR A 333 22.58 12.74 -14.53
C THR A 333 23.39 13.56 -13.51
N ALA A 334 23.19 14.89 -13.46
CA ALA A 334 23.84 15.74 -12.48
C ALA A 334 23.36 15.41 -11.05
N GLY A 335 24.25 15.47 -10.07
CA GLY A 335 23.89 15.13 -8.68
C GLY A 335 23.59 13.64 -8.47
N ASN A 336 24.28 12.78 -9.24
CA ASN A 336 24.05 11.33 -9.30
C ASN A 336 22.65 10.93 -9.78
N GLY A 337 21.97 11.82 -10.53
CA GLY A 337 20.76 11.47 -11.26
C GLY A 337 20.99 10.31 -12.23
N VAL A 338 19.91 9.66 -12.62
CA VAL A 338 19.93 8.54 -13.56
C VAL A 338 19.05 8.92 -14.74
N ASP A 339 19.56 8.72 -15.95
CA ASP A 339 18.75 8.81 -17.14
C ASP A 339 17.69 7.70 -17.12
N LEU A 340 16.46 8.04 -16.73
CA LEU A 340 15.37 7.08 -16.63
C LEU A 340 14.99 6.57 -18.02
N ASP A 341 15.13 7.38 -19.07
CA ASP A 341 14.76 6.99 -20.43
C ASP A 341 15.68 5.89 -20.99
N ALA A 342 16.98 6.00 -20.70
CA ALA A 342 17.98 5.00 -21.05
C ALA A 342 18.06 3.80 -20.07
N SER A 343 17.34 3.85 -18.94
CA SER A 343 17.36 2.82 -17.90
C SER A 343 16.43 1.64 -18.24
N PRO A 344 16.76 0.40 -17.83
CA PRO A 344 15.81 -0.73 -17.89
C PRO A 344 14.51 -0.46 -17.10
N THR A 345 14.54 0.48 -16.15
CA THR A 345 13.37 0.90 -15.39
C THR A 345 12.32 1.62 -16.25
N LYS A 346 12.67 2.22 -17.40
CA LYS A 346 11.67 2.77 -18.34
C LYS A 346 10.64 1.73 -18.75
N ALA A 347 11.10 0.57 -19.22
CA ALA A 347 10.21 -0.52 -19.62
C ALA A 347 9.38 -1.04 -18.45
N THR A 348 9.88 -0.90 -17.22
CA THR A 348 9.17 -1.25 -15.98
C THR A 348 8.04 -0.27 -15.70
N PHE A 349 8.35 1.03 -15.82
CA PHE A 349 7.39 2.10 -15.67
C PHE A 349 6.26 1.99 -16.69
N GLN A 350 6.60 1.74 -17.96
CA GLN A 350 5.61 1.57 -19.03
C GLN A 350 4.64 0.41 -18.75
N ARG A 351 5.12 -0.71 -18.18
CA ARG A 351 4.24 -1.83 -17.78
C ARG A 351 3.30 -1.46 -16.64
N ALA A 352 3.82 -0.83 -15.59
CA ALA A 352 3.01 -0.38 -14.46
C ALA A 352 1.97 0.67 -14.89
N LEU A 353 2.37 1.61 -15.75
CA LEU A 353 1.46 2.61 -16.32
C LEU A 353 0.38 1.96 -17.18
N ASN A 354 0.74 1.05 -18.10
CA ASN A 354 -0.24 0.35 -18.93
C ASN A 354 -1.21 -0.49 -18.10
N THR A 355 -0.76 -1.09 -16.99
CA THR A 355 -1.64 -1.81 -16.07
C THR A 355 -2.81 -0.93 -15.63
N TRP A 356 -2.55 0.29 -15.16
CA TRP A 356 -3.63 1.21 -14.79
C TRP A 356 -4.43 1.70 -16.00
N ARG A 357 -3.75 2.07 -17.10
CA ARG A 357 -4.43 2.60 -18.30
C ARG A 357 -5.41 1.61 -18.90
N GLU A 358 -5.00 0.34 -19.01
CA GLU A 358 -5.75 -0.69 -19.69
C GLU A 358 -6.79 -1.33 -18.78
N VAL A 359 -6.47 -1.58 -17.50
CA VAL A 359 -7.41 -2.23 -16.57
C VAL A 359 -8.45 -1.25 -16.03
N SER A 360 -8.04 -0.07 -15.54
CA SER A 360 -8.98 0.87 -14.92
C SER A 360 -9.48 1.95 -15.88
N GLY A 361 -8.76 2.24 -16.96
CA GLY A 361 -9.05 3.37 -17.84
C GLY A 361 -8.35 4.66 -17.40
N LEU A 362 -7.25 4.58 -16.63
CA LEU A 362 -6.47 5.76 -16.24
C LEU A 362 -5.98 6.54 -17.48
N ASN A 363 -6.25 7.84 -17.56
CA ASN A 363 -5.79 8.69 -18.67
C ASN A 363 -4.47 9.39 -18.36
N PHE A 364 -3.45 8.60 -18.05
CA PHE A 364 -2.07 9.07 -17.94
C PHE A 364 -1.32 8.61 -19.19
N ILE A 365 -0.57 9.49 -19.84
CA ILE A 365 0.17 9.19 -21.07
C ILE A 365 1.66 9.50 -20.89
N GLU A 366 2.51 8.88 -21.70
CA GLU A 366 3.91 9.26 -21.79
C GLU A 366 4.04 10.60 -22.54
N GLY A 367 4.64 11.59 -21.88
CA GLY A 367 4.93 12.92 -22.43
C GLY A 367 6.32 13.05 -23.06
N GLY A 368 7.13 11.99 -23.05
CA GLY A 368 8.53 12.00 -23.51
C GLY A 368 9.50 12.24 -22.36
N THR A 369 10.53 13.05 -22.59
CA THR A 369 11.64 13.25 -21.65
C THR A 369 11.79 14.71 -21.23
N THR A 370 12.37 14.93 -20.06
CA THR A 370 12.75 16.25 -19.55
C THR A 370 14.15 16.21 -18.90
N THR A 371 14.81 17.35 -18.80
CA THR A 371 16.04 17.49 -18.00
C THR A 371 15.76 17.95 -16.56
N VAL A 372 14.49 18.20 -16.23
CA VAL A 372 14.04 18.49 -14.85
C VAL A 372 14.27 17.25 -13.99
N GLN A 373 14.86 17.46 -12.82
CA GLN A 373 15.15 16.42 -11.83
C GLN A 373 14.89 16.93 -10.40
N ALA A 374 14.03 17.95 -10.30
CA ALA A 374 13.60 18.57 -9.07
C ALA A 374 12.13 18.25 -8.83
N VAL A 375 11.74 18.10 -7.56
CA VAL A 375 10.33 18.04 -7.16
C VAL A 375 9.87 19.48 -7.00
N THR A 376 9.04 19.94 -7.91
CA THR A 376 8.65 21.34 -8.07
C THR A 376 7.30 21.38 -8.74
N GLY A 377 6.38 22.19 -8.22
CA GLY A 377 5.11 22.45 -8.89
C GLY A 377 5.29 23.35 -10.13
N ASP A 378 5.91 22.84 -11.19
CA ASP A 378 6.25 23.57 -12.42
C ASP A 378 5.32 23.23 -13.60
N GLY A 379 4.27 22.45 -13.35
CA GLY A 379 3.31 21.97 -14.33
C GLY A 379 3.81 20.76 -15.11
N LEU A 380 4.84 20.05 -14.63
CA LEU A 380 5.35 18.84 -15.24
C LEU A 380 5.21 17.66 -14.28
N ASN A 381 4.48 16.63 -14.71
CA ASN A 381 4.44 15.40 -13.95
C ASN A 381 5.71 14.57 -14.24
N VAL A 382 6.75 14.73 -13.41
CA VAL A 382 8.07 14.12 -13.66
C VAL A 382 8.24 12.80 -12.91
N ALA A 383 8.66 11.76 -13.61
CA ALA A 383 9.20 10.54 -13.01
C ALA A 383 10.74 10.55 -13.07
N MET A 384 11.39 10.33 -11.93
CA MET A 384 12.84 10.43 -11.81
C MET A 384 13.40 9.44 -10.78
N PHE A 385 14.69 9.19 -10.84
CA PHE A 385 15.43 8.61 -9.73
C PHE A 385 15.85 9.71 -8.74
N ASP A 386 15.89 9.35 -7.46
CA ASP A 386 16.40 10.21 -6.39
C ASP A 386 17.80 10.72 -6.74
N ASN A 387 18.05 11.99 -6.47
CA ASN A 387 19.26 12.71 -6.86
C ASN A 387 19.51 13.88 -5.91
N THR A 388 20.72 14.43 -5.87
CA THR A 388 21.04 15.51 -4.92
C THR A 388 20.48 16.88 -5.32
N ASN A 389 19.78 16.98 -6.45
CA ASN A 389 19.20 18.21 -6.99
C ASN A 389 17.66 18.19 -6.96
N THR A 390 17.04 17.27 -6.21
CA THR A 390 15.58 17.19 -6.08
C THR A 390 14.96 18.43 -5.41
N GLY A 391 15.76 19.18 -4.64
CA GLY A 391 15.27 20.23 -3.75
C GLY A 391 14.70 19.71 -2.42
N TYR A 392 14.74 18.40 -2.22
CA TYR A 392 14.28 17.69 -1.02
C TYR A 392 15.45 16.89 -0.40
N PRO A 393 15.36 16.50 0.88
CA PRO A 393 16.30 15.53 1.45
C PRO A 393 16.29 14.22 0.65
N PRO A 394 17.44 13.50 0.55
CA PRO A 394 17.47 12.17 -0.05
C PRO A 394 16.43 11.25 0.58
N LEU A 395 15.88 10.31 -0.21
CA LEU A 395 14.87 9.39 0.28
C LEU A 395 15.40 8.63 1.51
N ALA A 396 14.61 8.63 2.59
CA ALA A 396 15.01 8.06 3.86
C ALA A 396 15.23 6.54 3.79
N ALA A 397 16.03 5.99 4.69
CA ALA A 397 16.21 4.54 4.81
C ALA A 397 14.86 3.83 4.99
N GLY A 398 14.68 2.73 4.26
CA GLY A 398 13.40 2.05 4.16
C GLY A 398 12.61 2.47 2.92
N ILE A 399 12.51 3.75 2.53
CA ILE A 399 11.55 4.19 1.49
C ILE A 399 11.89 3.66 0.09
N LEU A 400 10.99 3.00 -0.64
CA LEU A 400 11.31 2.46 -1.99
C LEU A 400 11.02 3.44 -3.13
N GLY A 401 10.00 4.28 -2.97
CA GLY A 401 9.60 5.36 -3.87
C GLY A 401 8.78 6.38 -3.09
N VAL A 402 8.54 7.54 -3.70
CA VAL A 402 7.62 8.55 -3.19
C VAL A 402 6.89 9.20 -4.35
N CYS A 403 5.57 9.31 -4.25
CA CYS A 403 4.75 10.22 -5.02
C CYS A 403 4.51 11.51 -4.22
N TYR A 404 4.96 12.63 -4.77
CA TYR A 404 4.62 13.97 -4.27
C TYR A 404 3.37 14.43 -5.01
N SER A 405 2.25 14.53 -4.30
CA SER A 405 0.96 14.91 -4.85
C SER A 405 0.63 16.34 -4.46
N TYR A 406 0.53 17.22 -5.45
CA TYR A 406 0.13 18.61 -5.26
C TYR A 406 -1.39 18.69 -5.23
N SER A 407 -1.93 19.61 -4.43
CA SER A 407 -3.37 19.80 -4.30
C SER A 407 -3.69 21.27 -4.10
N SER A 408 -4.66 21.78 -4.85
CA SER A 408 -5.14 23.15 -4.72
C SER A 408 -6.66 23.19 -4.62
N ASN A 409 -7.20 24.21 -3.95
CA ASN A 409 -8.63 24.52 -3.99
C ASN A 409 -8.89 26.02 -4.08
N CYS A 410 -10.16 26.40 -4.23
CA CYS A 410 -10.56 27.80 -4.25
C CYS A 410 -11.19 28.28 -2.94
N GLY A 411 -10.69 27.77 -1.81
CA GLY A 411 -11.26 27.97 -0.48
C GLY A 411 -12.20 26.84 -0.04
N ALA A 412 -12.58 26.86 1.24
CA ALA A 412 -13.20 25.74 1.95
C ALA A 412 -14.49 25.18 1.30
N SER A 413 -15.26 26.00 0.59
CA SER A 413 -16.50 25.57 -0.07
C SER A 413 -16.28 24.74 -1.33
N PHE A 414 -15.10 24.81 -1.95
CA PHE A 414 -14.81 24.15 -3.22
C PHE A 414 -14.05 22.84 -3.02
N ALA A 415 -14.09 21.96 -4.02
CA ALA A 415 -13.35 20.71 -4.01
C ALA A 415 -11.84 20.95 -4.22
N PHE A 416 -11.01 20.02 -3.74
CA PHE A 416 -9.60 20.00 -4.13
C PHE A 416 -9.43 19.35 -5.49
N ARG A 417 -8.51 19.90 -6.26
CA ARG A 417 -7.98 19.32 -7.48
C ARG A 417 -6.51 18.95 -7.30
N LYS A 418 -6.04 18.00 -8.09
CA LYS A 418 -4.63 17.65 -8.23
C LYS A 418 -4.07 18.36 -9.48
N PRO A 419 -3.36 19.49 -9.36
CA PRO A 419 -2.75 20.10 -10.53
C PRO A 419 -1.58 19.28 -11.06
N GLU A 420 -0.84 18.57 -10.20
CA GLU A 420 0.46 18.00 -10.56
C GLU A 420 0.87 16.89 -9.59
N PHE A 421 1.81 16.04 -10.03
CA PHE A 421 2.54 15.12 -9.17
C PHE A 421 3.89 14.70 -9.73
N GLU A 422 4.77 14.25 -8.84
CA GLU A 422 6.11 13.78 -9.17
C GLU A 422 6.35 12.42 -8.52
N ILE A 423 7.05 11.55 -9.24
CA ILE A 423 7.41 10.22 -8.76
C ILE A 423 8.93 10.15 -8.65
N VAL A 424 9.42 9.97 -7.43
CA VAL A 424 10.85 9.81 -7.14
C VAL A 424 11.11 8.37 -6.71
N LEU A 425 11.89 7.66 -7.52
CA LEU A 425 12.30 6.27 -7.28
C LEU A 425 13.63 6.22 -6.53
N ARG A 426 13.78 5.27 -5.60
CA ARG A 426 15.04 5.07 -4.86
C ARG A 426 16.24 4.91 -5.80
N ASN A 427 17.30 5.64 -5.47
CA ASN A 427 18.61 5.54 -6.10
C ASN A 427 19.66 5.19 -5.04
N ASN A 428 20.24 3.99 -5.08
CA ASN A 428 21.21 3.53 -4.08
C ASN A 428 22.50 4.38 -4.01
N LEU A 429 22.75 5.27 -4.98
CA LEU A 429 23.87 6.22 -4.92
C LEU A 429 23.57 7.48 -4.10
N VAL A 430 22.31 7.76 -3.80
CA VAL A 430 21.86 9.02 -3.17
C VAL A 430 20.96 8.77 -1.96
N SER A 431 19.94 7.92 -2.11
CA SER A 431 18.99 7.60 -1.05
C SER A 431 19.70 6.98 0.15
N LEU A 432 19.20 7.25 1.36
CA LEU A 432 19.73 6.67 2.59
C LEU A 432 19.37 5.18 2.67
N GLY A 433 20.33 4.34 3.09
CA GLY A 433 20.19 2.88 3.06
C GLY A 433 20.18 2.31 1.63
N SER A 434 20.11 0.99 1.50
CA SER A 434 20.18 0.33 0.18
C SER A 434 19.25 -0.86 0.09
N THR A 435 18.71 -1.10 -1.10
CA THR A 435 18.00 -2.34 -1.43
C THR A 435 18.32 -2.76 -2.86
N THR A 436 18.18 -4.03 -3.17
CA THR A 436 18.34 -4.57 -4.52
C THR A 436 16.98 -4.70 -5.20
N PHE A 437 16.90 -4.21 -6.44
CA PHE A 437 15.69 -4.26 -7.24
C PHE A 437 15.81 -5.26 -8.40
N GLU A 438 14.72 -5.97 -8.65
CA GLU A 438 14.44 -6.62 -9.93
C GLU A 438 13.60 -5.66 -10.76
N SER A 439 14.11 -5.23 -11.92
CA SER A 439 13.36 -4.37 -12.84
C SER A 439 12.24 -5.13 -13.57
N GLY A 440 12.22 -6.46 -13.49
CA GLY A 440 11.23 -7.29 -14.15
C GLY A 440 11.53 -7.47 -15.65
N PRO A 441 10.67 -8.19 -16.39
CA PRO A 441 9.32 -8.63 -15.99
C PRO A 441 9.29 -9.90 -15.14
N CYS A 442 10.45 -10.54 -14.91
CA CYS A 442 10.51 -11.76 -14.11
C CYS A 442 10.08 -11.54 -12.66
N TYR A 443 9.65 -12.62 -12.02
CA TYR A 443 9.34 -12.60 -10.59
C TYR A 443 10.64 -12.39 -9.80
N PRO A 444 10.65 -11.53 -8.76
CA PRO A 444 11.86 -11.29 -7.97
C PRO A 444 12.28 -12.54 -7.20
N ALA A 445 13.59 -12.77 -7.09
CA ALA A 445 14.11 -13.76 -6.15
C ALA A 445 13.83 -13.36 -4.70
N SER A 446 13.91 -14.32 -3.78
CA SER A 446 13.77 -14.05 -2.34
C SER A 446 14.76 -12.98 -1.88
N GLY A 447 14.27 -11.99 -1.12
CA GLY A 447 15.09 -10.86 -0.65
C GLY A 447 15.32 -9.74 -1.68
N ILE A 448 14.82 -9.88 -2.91
CA ILE A 448 14.89 -8.82 -3.95
C ILE A 448 13.55 -8.10 -4.06
N THR A 449 13.56 -6.77 -4.13
CA THR A 449 12.32 -5.98 -4.29
C THR A 449 11.93 -5.90 -5.76
N ASP A 450 10.64 -6.08 -6.08
CA ASP A 450 10.13 -5.90 -7.45
C ASP A 450 9.89 -4.41 -7.73
N MET A 451 10.64 -3.83 -8.69
CA MET A 451 10.51 -2.41 -9.05
C MET A 451 9.16 -2.11 -9.69
N GLU A 452 8.56 -3.06 -10.42
CA GLU A 452 7.24 -2.88 -11.04
C GLU A 452 6.15 -2.71 -9.99
N ALA A 453 6.18 -3.50 -8.91
CA ALA A 453 5.29 -3.32 -7.76
C ALA A 453 5.43 -1.94 -7.11
N VAL A 454 6.67 -1.44 -6.96
CA VAL A 454 6.92 -0.08 -6.42
C VAL A 454 6.31 0.98 -7.33
N ILE A 455 6.61 0.93 -8.63
CA ILE A 455 6.09 1.94 -9.56
C ILE A 455 4.55 1.86 -9.66
N LEU A 456 3.96 0.67 -9.68
CA LEU A 456 2.51 0.50 -9.71
C LEU A 456 1.84 1.12 -8.47
N HIS A 457 2.48 0.97 -7.30
CA HIS A 457 2.06 1.56 -6.04
C HIS A 457 2.15 3.10 -6.07
N GLU A 458 3.29 3.67 -6.47
CA GLU A 458 3.44 5.13 -6.59
C GLU A 458 2.47 5.74 -7.60
N LEU A 459 2.19 5.05 -8.72
CA LEU A 459 1.16 5.45 -9.66
C LEU A 459 -0.25 5.40 -9.05
N GLY A 460 -0.47 4.49 -8.09
CA GLY A 460 -1.69 4.47 -7.27
C GLY A 460 -1.86 5.76 -6.46
N HIS A 461 -0.79 6.27 -5.85
CA HIS A 461 -0.80 7.58 -5.20
C HIS A 461 -0.97 8.73 -6.21
N ALA A 462 -0.32 8.64 -7.37
CA ALA A 462 -0.48 9.61 -8.45
C ALA A 462 -1.94 9.72 -8.92
N LEU A 463 -2.72 8.62 -8.91
CA LEU A 463 -4.16 8.63 -9.19
C LEU A 463 -5.06 8.87 -7.96
N ASN A 464 -4.49 9.27 -6.81
CA ASN A 464 -5.16 9.59 -5.53
C ASN A 464 -5.63 8.41 -4.66
N LEU A 465 -5.08 7.21 -4.83
CA LEU A 465 -5.29 6.14 -3.83
C LEU A 465 -4.46 6.41 -2.57
N ALA A 466 -5.05 6.18 -1.41
CA ALA A 466 -4.36 6.15 -0.13
C ALA A 466 -4.07 4.70 0.28
N HIS A 467 -3.27 4.53 1.33
CA HIS A 467 -3.00 3.21 1.89
C HIS A 467 -4.26 2.55 2.47
N ILE A 468 -4.26 1.23 2.45
CA ILE A 468 -5.25 0.39 3.13
C ILE A 468 -4.59 -0.64 4.06
N ASN A 469 -5.32 -0.99 5.12
CA ASN A 469 -5.02 -2.16 5.93
C ASN A 469 -5.60 -3.42 5.30
N ASP A 470 -4.72 -4.33 4.92
CA ASP A 470 -5.04 -5.74 4.75
C ASP A 470 -3.78 -6.53 5.12
N SER A 471 -3.82 -7.20 6.27
CA SER A 471 -2.70 -8.00 6.75
C SER A 471 -2.54 -9.25 5.88
N TYR A 472 -1.31 -9.79 5.81
CA TYR A 472 -1.04 -11.02 5.06
C TYR A 472 -1.95 -12.15 5.52
N GLN A 473 -2.43 -12.94 4.57
CA GLN A 473 -2.94 -14.27 4.89
C GLN A 473 -1.75 -15.24 4.80
N GLY A 474 -1.36 -15.86 5.92
CA GLY A 474 -0.27 -16.85 5.98
C GLY A 474 0.72 -16.66 7.12
N SER A 475 1.58 -17.65 7.34
CA SER A 475 2.61 -17.67 8.40
C SER A 475 4.03 -17.97 7.89
N SER A 476 4.20 -18.19 6.59
CA SER A 476 5.48 -18.52 5.96
C SER A 476 5.56 -17.96 4.54
N TYR A 477 6.78 -17.77 4.02
CA TYR A 477 7.00 -17.22 2.67
C TYR A 477 6.26 -17.98 1.55
N ALA A 478 6.15 -19.31 1.68
CA ALA A 478 5.45 -20.17 0.72
C ALA A 478 3.91 -20.11 0.82
N THR A 479 3.38 -19.36 1.78
CA THR A 479 1.94 -19.27 2.07
C THR A 479 1.45 -17.84 2.26
N TYR A 480 2.24 -16.82 1.90
CA TYR A 480 1.75 -15.44 1.93
C TYR A 480 0.89 -15.19 0.70
N ASN A 481 -0.38 -14.88 0.91
CA ASN A 481 -1.20 -14.22 -0.11
C ASN A 481 -0.57 -12.82 -0.35
N PRO A 482 -0.20 -12.44 -1.59
CA PRO A 482 0.49 -11.19 -1.80
C PRO A 482 -0.52 -10.10 -1.45
N THR A 483 -0.10 -9.22 -0.54
CA THR A 483 -1.01 -8.17 -0.06
C THR A 483 -1.37 -7.19 -1.16
N LYS A 484 -2.33 -6.34 -0.81
CA LYS A 484 -2.91 -5.31 -1.65
C LYS A 484 -1.87 -4.41 -2.29
N VAL A 485 -2.12 -3.95 -3.52
CA VAL A 485 -1.22 -3.01 -4.23
C VAL A 485 -1.02 -1.76 -3.38
N MET A 486 -2.11 -1.24 -2.78
CA MET A 486 -2.10 -0.05 -1.91
C MET A 486 -1.94 -0.38 -0.42
N ASN A 487 -1.45 -1.56 -0.07
CA ASN A 487 -0.92 -1.74 1.28
C ASN A 487 0.29 -0.80 1.42
N PHE A 488 0.58 -0.24 2.60
CA PHE A 488 1.73 0.65 2.88
C PHE A 488 3.12 0.02 2.63
N ALA A 489 3.12 -1.11 1.91
CA ALA A 489 3.64 -2.32 2.44
C ALA A 489 3.96 -3.47 1.38
N ILE A 490 4.99 -3.38 0.51
CA ILE A 490 5.61 -4.34 -0.47
C ILE A 490 6.65 -5.38 0.09
N LEU A 491 6.49 -6.68 -0.22
CA LEU A 491 7.41 -7.74 0.26
C LEU A 491 8.53 -8.01 -0.73
N ALA A 492 9.76 -8.05 -0.24
CA ALA A 492 10.89 -8.57 -1.00
C ALA A 492 10.62 -10.04 -1.38
N GLY A 493 10.82 -10.37 -2.65
CA GLY A 493 10.51 -11.67 -3.22
C GLY A 493 9.02 -11.87 -3.51
N THR A 494 8.21 -10.81 -3.62
CA THR A 494 6.84 -10.91 -4.15
C THR A 494 6.65 -9.95 -5.32
N ALA A 495 5.72 -10.27 -6.22
CA ALA A 495 5.34 -9.40 -7.33
C ALA A 495 3.88 -8.95 -7.18
N ARG A 496 3.65 -7.63 -7.27
CA ARG A 496 2.31 -7.01 -7.28
C ARG A 496 2.16 -6.18 -8.54
N LYS A 497 1.96 -6.87 -9.65
CA LYS A 497 1.96 -6.27 -11.00
C LYS A 497 0.56 -6.07 -11.56
N SER A 498 -0.47 -6.49 -10.84
CA SER A 498 -1.88 -6.36 -11.21
C SER A 498 -2.68 -5.80 -10.04
N PRO A 499 -3.71 -4.97 -10.30
CA PRO A 499 -4.55 -4.42 -9.25
C PRO A 499 -5.38 -5.52 -8.58
N ASP A 500 -5.37 -5.55 -7.25
CA ASP A 500 -6.39 -6.27 -6.51
C ASP A 500 -7.70 -5.46 -6.51
N TRP A 501 -8.81 -6.09 -6.11
CA TRP A 501 -10.15 -5.50 -6.11
C TRP A 501 -10.25 -4.14 -5.44
N SER A 502 -9.56 -3.92 -4.32
CA SER A 502 -9.57 -2.63 -3.62
C SER A 502 -8.92 -1.55 -4.48
N ALA A 503 -7.75 -1.85 -5.04
CA ALA A 503 -7.01 -0.96 -5.89
C ALA A 503 -7.77 -0.69 -7.21
N PHE A 504 -8.40 -1.72 -7.78
CA PHE A 504 -9.23 -1.62 -8.99
C PHE A 504 -10.45 -0.70 -8.78
N ILE A 505 -11.34 -1.00 -7.83
CA ILE A 505 -12.54 -0.18 -7.61
C ILE A 505 -12.21 1.22 -7.09
N GLY A 506 -11.13 1.34 -6.29
CA GLY A 506 -10.65 2.63 -5.83
C GLY A 506 -10.17 3.48 -6.98
N SER A 507 -9.42 2.89 -7.93
CA SER A 507 -8.99 3.62 -9.12
C SER A 507 -10.18 4.08 -9.95
N GLN A 508 -11.20 3.23 -10.17
CA GLN A 508 -12.44 3.62 -10.85
C GLN A 508 -13.14 4.79 -10.15
N TYR A 509 -13.16 4.81 -8.82
CA TYR A 509 -13.69 5.96 -8.08
C TYR A 509 -12.88 7.23 -8.32
N CYS A 510 -11.54 7.14 -8.26
CA CYS A 510 -10.67 8.30 -8.41
C CYS A 510 -10.72 8.92 -9.82
N ILE A 511 -10.71 8.09 -10.86
CA ILE A 511 -10.60 8.54 -12.25
C ILE A 511 -11.91 9.08 -12.84
N ASN A 512 -13.06 8.71 -12.28
CA ASN A 512 -14.34 9.15 -12.80
C ASN A 512 -14.64 10.60 -12.41
N PRO A 513 -15.09 11.44 -13.37
CA PRO A 513 -15.62 12.77 -13.08
C PRO A 513 -16.74 12.72 -12.05
N LYS A 514 -16.74 13.68 -11.14
CA LYS A 514 -17.72 13.79 -10.04
C LYS A 514 -18.64 15.01 -10.22
N GLY A 515 -18.36 15.88 -11.19
CA GLY A 515 -19.13 17.10 -11.42
C GLY A 515 -19.04 18.09 -10.26
N LEU A 516 -17.92 18.11 -9.55
CA LEU A 516 -17.73 18.97 -8.39
C LEU A 516 -17.46 20.42 -8.80
N SER A 517 -17.66 21.34 -7.85
CA SER A 517 -17.35 22.76 -8.04
C SER A 517 -15.96 23.08 -7.50
N TYR A 518 -15.12 23.64 -8.37
CA TYR A 518 -13.73 23.98 -8.06
C TYR A 518 -13.50 25.49 -7.84
N GLY A 519 -14.51 26.32 -8.11
CA GLY A 519 -14.43 27.78 -7.93
C GLY A 519 -13.69 28.50 -9.07
N ALA A 520 -13.59 29.83 -8.97
CA ALA A 520 -13.17 30.70 -10.08
C ALA A 520 -11.66 30.99 -10.13
N CYS A 521 -10.90 30.66 -9.09
CA CYS A 521 -9.44 30.83 -9.09
C CYS A 521 -8.71 29.68 -9.80
N THR A 522 -9.46 28.70 -10.31
CA THR A 522 -8.93 27.54 -11.01
C THR A 522 -9.77 27.26 -12.25
N SER A 523 -9.17 27.28 -13.44
CA SER A 523 -9.75 26.66 -14.63
C SER A 523 -9.38 25.18 -14.65
N GLY A 524 -10.34 24.28 -14.89
CA GLY A 524 -10.03 22.87 -15.04
C GLY A 524 -11.28 22.04 -15.25
N ILE A 525 -11.19 21.10 -16.17
CA ILE A 525 -12.18 20.04 -16.37
C ILE A 525 -11.64 18.82 -15.64
N GLU A 526 -12.50 18.03 -15.00
CA GLU A 526 -12.08 16.77 -14.38
C GLU A 526 -11.53 15.82 -15.45
N MET A 527 -10.61 14.94 -15.05
CA MET A 527 -10.03 13.94 -15.93
C MET A 527 -11.13 13.10 -16.61
N LEU A 528 -10.97 12.82 -17.91
CA LEU A 528 -11.83 11.89 -18.65
C LEU A 528 -11.13 10.53 -18.75
N PRO A 529 -11.72 9.46 -18.19
CA PRO A 529 -11.12 8.14 -18.25
C PRO A 529 -11.09 7.59 -19.68
N LEU A 530 -10.07 6.79 -19.96
CA LEU A 530 -9.99 5.95 -21.16
C LEU A 530 -11.00 4.79 -21.06
N THR A 531 -11.27 4.14 -22.18
CA THR A 531 -12.05 2.89 -22.18
C THR A 531 -11.17 1.74 -21.66
N PRO A 532 -11.52 1.11 -20.53
CA PRO A 532 -10.77 -0.04 -20.04
C PRO A 532 -10.98 -1.27 -20.94
N ILE A 533 -10.01 -2.18 -20.91
CA ILE A 533 -10.09 -3.51 -21.49
C ILE A 533 -10.58 -4.44 -20.38
N ASN A 534 -11.71 -5.12 -20.63
CA ASN A 534 -12.35 -5.98 -19.66
C ASN A 534 -12.16 -7.47 -20.03
N GLU A 535 -11.59 -8.26 -19.14
CA GLU A 535 -11.69 -9.72 -19.22
C GLU A 535 -13.09 -10.14 -18.74
N ALA A 536 -13.95 -10.55 -19.68
CA ALA A 536 -15.32 -10.99 -19.38
C ALA A 536 -15.42 -12.19 -18.41
N LYS A 537 -14.30 -12.88 -18.16
CA LYS A 537 -14.16 -14.04 -17.28
C LYS A 537 -13.44 -13.73 -15.97
N ASP A 538 -13.20 -12.46 -15.65
CA ASP A 538 -12.50 -12.03 -14.43
C ASP A 538 -13.25 -12.49 -13.16
N GLU A 539 -14.58 -12.49 -13.21
CA GLU A 539 -15.44 -12.96 -12.13
C GLU A 539 -16.04 -14.34 -12.42
N CYS A 540 -16.35 -15.07 -11.35
CA CYS A 540 -16.95 -16.40 -11.47
C CYS A 540 -18.29 -16.35 -12.25
N PRO A 541 -18.47 -17.21 -13.28
CA PRO A 541 -19.60 -17.09 -14.20
C PRO A 541 -20.86 -17.80 -13.72
N VAL A 542 -21.96 -17.58 -14.43
CA VAL A 542 -23.14 -18.42 -14.34
C VAL A 542 -22.84 -19.80 -14.91
N PHE A 543 -23.28 -20.85 -14.20
CA PHE A 543 -23.05 -22.23 -14.61
C PHE A 543 -24.00 -22.67 -15.73
N PRO A 544 -23.50 -23.40 -16.75
CA PRO A 544 -24.33 -23.84 -17.84
C PRO A 544 -25.32 -24.93 -17.40
N SER A 545 -26.50 -24.92 -18.04
CA SER A 545 -27.52 -25.98 -17.91
C SER A 545 -27.47 -26.99 -19.07
N VAL A 546 -26.65 -26.71 -20.09
CA VAL A 546 -26.44 -27.56 -21.26
C VAL A 546 -24.99 -28.01 -21.28
N THR A 547 -24.77 -29.25 -21.72
CA THR A 547 -23.42 -29.82 -21.84
C THR A 547 -22.54 -28.90 -22.67
N THR A 548 -21.35 -28.60 -22.16
CA THR A 548 -20.36 -27.82 -22.89
C THR A 548 -19.97 -28.57 -24.16
N PRO A 549 -20.16 -27.97 -25.36
CA PRO A 549 -19.87 -28.65 -26.61
C PRO A 549 -18.39 -29.04 -26.73
N ASN A 550 -18.12 -30.16 -27.39
CA ASN A 550 -16.75 -30.47 -27.81
C ASN A 550 -16.25 -29.41 -28.80
N ASN A 551 -14.94 -29.18 -28.79
CA ASN A 551 -14.28 -28.10 -29.53
C ASN A 551 -14.70 -26.68 -29.08
N THR A 552 -15.15 -26.53 -27.83
CA THR A 552 -15.33 -25.20 -27.23
C THR A 552 -13.96 -24.53 -27.10
N MET A 553 -13.78 -23.39 -27.76
CA MET A 553 -12.60 -22.54 -27.64
C MET A 553 -12.86 -21.44 -26.63
N ILE A 554 -11.98 -21.33 -25.64
CA ILE A 554 -12.07 -20.35 -24.57
C ILE A 554 -10.84 -19.46 -24.65
N ASN A 555 -11.04 -18.16 -24.85
CA ASN A 555 -9.97 -17.17 -24.79
C ASN A 555 -9.82 -16.66 -23.35
N PHE A 556 -8.59 -16.50 -22.88
CA PHE A 556 -8.26 -15.90 -21.60
C PHE A 556 -7.27 -14.75 -21.81
N ASP A 557 -7.54 -13.64 -21.15
CA ASP A 557 -6.73 -12.44 -21.10
C ASP A 557 -6.35 -12.14 -19.66
N LEU A 558 -5.26 -12.77 -19.20
CA LEU A 558 -4.72 -12.50 -17.87
C LEU A 558 -3.88 -11.22 -17.84
N VAL A 559 -3.66 -10.55 -18.97
CA VAL A 559 -3.01 -9.24 -18.97
C VAL A 559 -3.93 -8.20 -18.33
N HIS A 560 -5.24 -8.32 -18.57
CA HIS A 560 -6.26 -7.40 -18.08
C HIS A 560 -7.15 -7.96 -16.96
N ALA A 561 -6.91 -9.20 -16.51
CA ALA A 561 -7.59 -9.76 -15.35
C ALA A 561 -7.11 -9.11 -14.03
N THR A 562 -8.03 -9.01 -13.07
CA THR A 562 -7.78 -8.54 -11.70
C THR A 562 -7.86 -9.72 -10.72
N SER A 563 -7.78 -9.41 -9.43
CA SER A 563 -8.11 -10.38 -8.38
C SER A 563 -9.14 -9.79 -7.42
N ASN A 564 -10.20 -10.53 -7.17
CA ASN A 564 -11.28 -10.19 -6.27
C ASN A 564 -11.37 -11.18 -5.11
N LYS A 565 -10.71 -10.86 -3.97
CA LYS A 565 -10.74 -11.68 -2.76
C LYS A 565 -12.15 -12.08 -2.28
N ASN A 566 -13.18 -11.32 -2.63
CA ASN A 566 -14.57 -11.61 -2.24
C ASN A 566 -15.25 -12.65 -3.14
N GLY A 567 -14.72 -12.86 -4.35
CA GLY A 567 -15.17 -13.88 -5.31
C GLY A 567 -14.17 -15.02 -5.53
N ASP A 568 -12.89 -14.79 -5.25
CA ASP A 568 -11.80 -15.69 -5.58
C ASP A 568 -11.56 -16.80 -4.57
N PRO A 569 -10.91 -17.92 -4.98
CA PRO A 569 -10.46 -18.94 -4.06
C PRO A 569 -9.51 -18.40 -2.98
N GLN A 570 -9.32 -19.17 -1.92
CA GLN A 570 -8.17 -19.00 -1.04
C GLN A 570 -6.90 -19.42 -1.79
N PHE A 571 -5.76 -18.78 -1.49
CA PHE A 571 -4.48 -19.06 -2.17
C PHE A 571 -4.03 -20.52 -2.09
N THR A 572 -4.48 -21.29 -1.12
CA THR A 572 -4.18 -22.73 -1.01
C THR A 572 -5.02 -23.60 -1.94
N ALA A 573 -6.08 -23.07 -2.54
CA ALA A 573 -6.94 -23.80 -3.47
C ALA A 573 -6.53 -23.65 -4.94
N ILE A 574 -5.52 -22.84 -5.27
CA ILE A 574 -5.12 -22.63 -6.67
C ILE A 574 -4.37 -23.82 -7.29
N ASN A 575 -3.90 -24.74 -6.46
CA ASN A 575 -3.29 -25.99 -6.90
C ASN A 575 -3.61 -27.17 -5.97
N CYS A 576 -3.32 -28.37 -6.47
CA CYS A 576 -3.71 -29.62 -5.84
C CYS A 576 -2.80 -30.00 -4.67
N ALA A 577 -1.69 -29.28 -4.48
CA ALA A 577 -0.78 -29.47 -3.35
C ALA A 577 -1.24 -28.70 -2.11
N GLY A 578 -2.26 -27.85 -2.20
CA GLY A 578 -2.69 -27.02 -1.07
C GLY A 578 -1.74 -25.85 -0.79
N THR A 579 -0.93 -25.45 -1.78
CA THR A 579 0.13 -24.44 -1.64
C THR A 579 -0.15 -23.24 -2.53
N GLY A 580 0.55 -22.13 -2.35
CA GLY A 580 0.41 -20.99 -3.26
C GLY A 580 0.99 -19.71 -2.68
N LEU A 581 1.46 -18.83 -3.57
CA LEU A 581 1.95 -17.49 -3.24
C LEU A 581 0.85 -16.42 -3.42
N GLY A 582 -0.40 -16.87 -3.65
CA GLY A 582 -1.67 -16.15 -3.79
C GLY A 582 -2.07 -15.69 -5.18
N ILE A 583 -3.26 -15.10 -5.23
CA ILE A 583 -4.05 -14.89 -6.46
C ILE A 583 -3.78 -13.50 -6.98
N THR A 584 -3.52 -13.40 -8.29
CA THR A 584 -2.96 -12.18 -8.85
C THR A 584 -3.78 -11.62 -9.99
N ASN A 585 -3.96 -12.40 -11.05
CA ASN A 585 -4.66 -12.02 -12.27
C ASN A 585 -5.33 -13.28 -12.81
N ASN A 586 -6.59 -13.46 -12.44
CA ASN A 586 -7.29 -14.73 -12.58
C ASN A 586 -8.55 -14.64 -13.41
N ALA A 587 -8.94 -15.77 -14.00
CA ALA A 587 -10.15 -15.86 -14.78
C ALA A 587 -10.82 -17.23 -14.66
N TYR A 588 -12.08 -17.29 -15.05
CA TYR A 588 -12.97 -18.41 -14.81
C TYR A 588 -13.68 -18.89 -16.07
N PHE A 589 -14.02 -20.18 -16.10
CA PHE A 589 -14.95 -20.72 -17.08
C PHE A 589 -15.74 -21.88 -16.48
N ALA A 590 -17.07 -21.81 -16.49
CA ALA A 590 -17.92 -22.90 -16.04
C ALA A 590 -18.24 -23.84 -17.21
N LEU A 591 -18.15 -25.15 -16.96
CA LEU A 591 -18.46 -26.18 -17.92
C LEU A 591 -19.37 -27.25 -17.31
N LEU A 592 -20.22 -27.85 -18.15
CA LEU A 592 -21.06 -29.00 -17.79
C LEU A 592 -20.60 -30.21 -18.60
N THR A 593 -20.18 -31.27 -17.92
CA THR A 593 -19.79 -32.52 -18.60
C THR A 593 -21.00 -33.21 -19.24
N GLY A 594 -20.74 -33.90 -20.36
CA GLY A 594 -21.73 -34.76 -21.01
C GLY A 594 -21.71 -36.17 -20.43
N THR A 595 -21.65 -37.16 -21.31
CA THR A 595 -21.50 -38.59 -20.96
C THR A 595 -20.05 -39.04 -20.79
N GLY A 596 -19.08 -38.18 -21.12
CA GLY A 596 -17.65 -38.47 -20.93
C GLY A 596 -17.19 -38.24 -19.50
N THR A 597 -16.16 -38.99 -19.08
CA THR A 597 -15.50 -38.87 -17.76
C THR A 597 -14.11 -38.24 -17.84
N THR A 598 -13.78 -37.71 -19.02
CA THR A 598 -12.49 -37.06 -19.31
C THR A 598 -12.69 -35.71 -19.99
N ILE A 599 -11.74 -34.81 -19.76
CA ILE A 599 -11.61 -33.57 -20.52
C ILE A 599 -10.18 -33.45 -21.04
N ASP A 600 -10.04 -33.34 -22.36
CA ASP A 600 -8.79 -32.97 -23.02
C ASP A 600 -8.74 -31.45 -23.21
N MET A 601 -7.57 -30.86 -22.99
CA MET A 601 -7.34 -29.42 -23.15
C MET A 601 -6.09 -29.19 -23.97
N VAL A 602 -6.19 -28.33 -24.99
CA VAL A 602 -5.04 -27.87 -25.77
C VAL A 602 -4.92 -26.37 -25.66
N VAL A 603 -3.74 -25.90 -25.25
CA VAL A 603 -3.39 -24.48 -25.19
C VAL A 603 -2.87 -24.03 -26.56
N SER A 604 -3.42 -22.94 -27.09
CA SER A 604 -2.90 -22.26 -28.27
C SER A 604 -2.77 -20.76 -28.04
N ASP A 605 -2.02 -20.09 -28.93
CA ASP A 605 -1.84 -18.64 -28.92
C ASP A 605 -1.33 -18.07 -27.59
N TYR A 606 -0.59 -18.87 -26.83
CA TYR A 606 0.05 -18.45 -25.59
C TYR A 606 1.11 -17.38 -25.86
N VAL A 607 0.84 -16.18 -25.36
CA VAL A 607 1.74 -15.03 -25.40
C VAL A 607 1.77 -14.37 -24.03
N THR A 608 2.93 -13.85 -23.65
CA THR A 608 3.11 -13.07 -22.41
C THR A 608 3.21 -11.58 -22.72
N SER A 609 2.81 -10.74 -21.77
CA SER A 609 2.96 -9.28 -21.84
C SER A 609 3.79 -8.78 -20.66
N PRO A 610 5.06 -8.37 -20.87
CA PRO A 610 5.76 -8.29 -22.15
C PRO A 610 6.20 -9.67 -22.65
N ALA A 611 6.47 -9.79 -23.95
CA ALA A 611 6.87 -11.07 -24.55
C ALA A 611 8.12 -11.69 -23.92
N SER A 612 9.02 -10.87 -23.37
CA SER A 612 10.23 -11.32 -22.67
C SER A 612 9.94 -12.07 -21.37
N GLN A 613 8.75 -11.93 -20.77
CA GLN A 613 8.36 -12.66 -19.57
C GLN A 613 8.30 -14.18 -19.81
N SER A 614 8.05 -14.62 -21.04
CA SER A 614 8.12 -16.04 -21.43
C SER A 614 9.49 -16.70 -21.18
N GLY A 615 10.58 -15.90 -21.10
CA GLY A 615 11.92 -16.38 -20.77
C GLY A 615 12.17 -16.58 -19.27
N CYS A 616 11.26 -16.12 -18.40
CA CYS A 616 11.41 -16.23 -16.96
C CYS A 616 11.07 -17.65 -16.49
N ALA A 617 11.97 -18.31 -15.75
CA ALA A 617 11.75 -19.67 -15.25
C ALA A 617 10.53 -19.82 -14.33
N SER A 618 10.10 -18.72 -13.71
CA SER A 618 8.96 -18.65 -12.80
C SER A 618 7.63 -18.36 -13.50
N ALA A 619 7.65 -18.01 -14.79
CA ALA A 619 6.47 -17.61 -15.55
C ALA A 619 5.61 -18.82 -15.96
N GLY A 620 4.32 -18.60 -16.13
CA GLY A 620 3.37 -19.61 -16.57
C GLY A 620 1.95 -19.31 -16.12
N VAL A 621 1.06 -20.27 -16.29
CA VAL A 621 -0.32 -20.20 -15.84
C VAL A 621 -0.61 -21.43 -14.99
N GLU A 622 -1.21 -21.20 -13.82
CA GLU A 622 -1.78 -22.24 -12.98
C GLU A 622 -3.25 -22.42 -13.34
N LEU A 623 -3.70 -23.67 -13.39
CA LEU A 623 -5.05 -24.03 -13.75
C LEU A 623 -5.59 -25.01 -12.71
N ALA A 624 -6.74 -24.71 -12.13
CA ALA A 624 -7.46 -25.57 -11.20
C ALA A 624 -8.87 -25.86 -11.73
N LEU A 625 -9.34 -27.09 -11.52
CA LEU A 625 -10.70 -27.52 -11.84
C LEU A 625 -11.42 -27.87 -10.54
N TYR A 626 -12.56 -27.23 -10.28
CA TYR A 626 -13.39 -27.47 -9.11
C TYR A 626 -14.70 -28.15 -9.49
N GLN A 627 -15.13 -29.15 -8.73
CA GLN A 627 -16.46 -29.75 -8.90
C GLN A 627 -17.48 -28.97 -8.09
N VAL A 628 -18.15 -28.01 -8.72
CA VAL A 628 -19.11 -27.09 -8.09
C VAL A 628 -20.24 -26.79 -9.05
N SER A 629 -21.44 -26.52 -8.54
CA SER A 629 -22.63 -26.19 -9.36
C SER A 629 -23.01 -24.70 -9.31
N SER A 630 -22.28 -23.91 -8.54
CA SER A 630 -22.42 -22.47 -8.38
C SER A 630 -21.09 -21.89 -7.94
N CYS A 631 -20.91 -20.58 -8.10
CA CYS A 631 -19.73 -19.89 -7.58
C CYS A 631 -19.63 -20.12 -6.07
N PRO A 632 -18.52 -20.67 -5.57
CA PRO A 632 -18.28 -20.76 -4.14
C PRO A 632 -18.20 -19.36 -3.52
N ALA A 633 -18.39 -19.28 -2.21
CA ALA A 633 -18.07 -18.05 -1.50
C ALA A 633 -16.56 -17.79 -1.60
N GLY A 634 -16.18 -16.52 -1.81
CA GLY A 634 -14.78 -16.12 -1.84
C GLY A 634 -14.04 -16.59 -0.60
N GLN A 635 -12.78 -17.00 -0.79
CA GLN A 635 -11.90 -17.59 0.23
C GLN A 635 -12.38 -18.93 0.81
N ALA A 636 -13.45 -19.52 0.27
CA ALA A 636 -14.04 -20.78 0.74
C ALA A 636 -14.29 -21.78 -0.41
N PHE A 637 -13.35 -21.83 -1.36
CA PHE A 637 -13.40 -22.80 -2.46
C PHE A 637 -13.06 -24.21 -1.95
N PRO A 638 -13.67 -25.27 -2.50
CA PRO A 638 -13.26 -26.64 -2.19
C PRO A 638 -11.87 -26.93 -2.74
N ALA A 639 -11.28 -28.06 -2.33
CA ALA A 639 -10.07 -28.55 -2.97
C ALA A 639 -10.33 -28.81 -4.47
N PRO A 640 -9.43 -28.39 -5.38
CA PRO A 640 -9.54 -28.74 -6.79
C PRO A 640 -9.56 -30.26 -6.98
N VAL A 641 -10.35 -30.72 -7.96
CA VAL A 641 -10.35 -32.13 -8.38
C VAL A 641 -9.21 -32.44 -9.34
N ALA A 642 -8.67 -31.44 -10.02
CA ALA A 642 -7.50 -31.56 -10.89
C ALA A 642 -6.81 -30.20 -11.09
N CYS A 643 -5.49 -30.21 -11.33
CA CYS A 643 -4.70 -29.01 -11.54
C CYS A 643 -3.63 -29.20 -12.60
N ARG A 644 -3.26 -28.13 -13.32
CA ARG A 644 -2.19 -28.10 -14.32
C ARG A 644 -1.37 -26.81 -14.19
N THR A 645 -0.18 -26.85 -14.77
CA THR A 645 0.62 -25.66 -15.03
C THR A 645 1.14 -25.75 -16.45
N PHE A 646 1.19 -24.63 -17.17
CA PHE A 646 1.78 -24.56 -18.50
C PHE A 646 2.51 -23.23 -18.72
N THR A 647 3.44 -23.22 -19.68
CA THR A 647 4.30 -22.08 -20.02
C THR A 647 4.35 -21.82 -21.52
N GLY A 648 3.44 -22.43 -22.28
CA GLY A 648 3.43 -22.38 -23.73
C GLY A 648 2.28 -23.18 -24.35
N ASN A 649 2.23 -23.17 -25.67
CA ASN A 649 1.27 -23.94 -26.46
C ASN A 649 1.49 -25.45 -26.30
N GLY A 650 0.41 -26.22 -26.36
CA GLY A 650 0.47 -27.67 -26.34
C GLY A 650 -0.72 -28.34 -25.65
N ALA A 651 -0.79 -29.66 -25.78
CA ALA A 651 -1.78 -30.46 -25.06
C ALA A 651 -1.41 -30.56 -23.57
N LEU A 652 -2.39 -30.31 -22.70
CA LEU A 652 -2.26 -30.58 -21.28
C LEU A 652 -2.59 -32.05 -21.00
N ALA A 653 -2.06 -32.60 -19.91
CA ALA A 653 -2.43 -33.94 -19.49
C ALA A 653 -3.96 -34.02 -19.24
N THR A 654 -4.62 -35.00 -19.86
CA THR A 654 -6.07 -35.22 -19.77
C THR A 654 -6.57 -35.21 -18.32
N PHE A 655 -7.68 -34.52 -18.06
CA PHE A 655 -8.40 -34.68 -16.81
C PHE A 655 -9.22 -35.96 -16.87
N THR A 656 -9.09 -36.81 -15.85
CA THR A 656 -9.73 -38.12 -15.79
C THR A 656 -10.53 -38.27 -14.50
N GLY A 657 -11.54 -39.15 -14.50
CA GLY A 657 -12.34 -39.42 -13.30
C GLY A 657 -13.39 -38.36 -13.01
N LEU A 658 -13.77 -37.57 -14.03
CA LEU A 658 -14.86 -36.61 -13.93
C LEU A 658 -16.22 -37.33 -13.95
N LEU A 659 -17.18 -36.77 -13.22
CA LEU A 659 -18.55 -37.26 -13.20
C LEU A 659 -19.29 -36.77 -14.45
N THR A 660 -20.21 -37.60 -14.96
CA THR A 660 -21.06 -37.27 -16.10
C THR A 660 -22.16 -36.28 -15.69
N GLY A 661 -22.60 -35.40 -16.60
CA GLY A 661 -23.69 -34.46 -16.32
C GLY A 661 -23.42 -33.54 -15.13
N THR A 662 -22.16 -33.22 -14.85
CA THR A 662 -21.72 -32.52 -13.64
C THR A 662 -21.05 -31.22 -13.99
N ASN A 663 -21.37 -30.17 -13.22
CA ASN A 663 -20.77 -28.86 -13.37
C ASN A 663 -19.37 -28.81 -12.77
N TYR A 664 -18.48 -28.12 -13.48
CA TYR A 664 -17.14 -27.82 -13.05
C TYR A 664 -16.81 -26.36 -13.31
N LEU A 665 -15.97 -25.80 -12.45
CA LEU A 665 -15.40 -24.47 -12.61
C LEU A 665 -13.92 -24.62 -12.96
N LEU A 666 -13.57 -24.19 -14.16
CA LEU A 666 -12.18 -23.99 -14.57
C LEU A 666 -11.74 -22.63 -14.04
N PHE A 667 -10.62 -22.61 -13.32
CA PHE A 667 -9.95 -21.42 -12.82
C PHE A 667 -8.55 -21.39 -13.41
N VAL A 668 -8.12 -20.22 -13.88
CA VAL A 668 -6.76 -19.96 -14.31
C VAL A 668 -6.23 -18.74 -13.56
N ASP A 669 -4.96 -18.77 -13.17
CA ASP A 669 -4.25 -17.65 -12.56
C ASP A 669 -2.85 -17.55 -13.15
N GLY A 670 -2.38 -16.31 -13.34
CA GLY A 670 -1.03 -16.05 -13.79
C GLY A 670 -0.03 -16.48 -12.72
N LYS A 671 0.67 -17.61 -12.94
CA LYS A 671 1.67 -18.10 -11.99
C LYS A 671 2.68 -16.99 -11.71
N ASN A 672 2.84 -16.60 -10.44
CA ASN A 672 3.76 -15.53 -10.06
C ASN A 672 3.45 -14.19 -10.76
N ASN A 673 2.16 -13.86 -10.94
CA ASN A 673 1.70 -12.64 -11.62
C ASN A 673 2.14 -12.58 -13.10
N THR A 674 2.15 -13.74 -13.78
CA THR A 674 2.43 -13.81 -15.21
C THR A 674 1.24 -13.25 -15.98
N LYS A 675 1.48 -12.21 -16.79
CA LYS A 675 0.46 -11.61 -17.65
C LYS A 675 0.47 -12.31 -19.00
N ALA A 676 -0.56 -13.10 -19.30
CA ALA A 676 -0.59 -13.92 -20.50
C ALA A 676 -1.97 -13.95 -21.16
N ASN A 677 -1.96 -13.99 -22.50
CA ASN A 677 -3.13 -14.26 -23.33
C ASN A 677 -2.98 -15.63 -23.95
N PHE A 678 -4.05 -16.42 -23.96
CA PHE A 678 -4.05 -17.76 -24.53
C PHE A 678 -5.46 -18.26 -24.80
N ASN A 679 -5.55 -19.32 -25.60
CA ASN A 679 -6.77 -20.06 -25.85
C ASN A 679 -6.69 -21.46 -25.23
N ILE A 680 -7.79 -21.96 -24.70
CA ILE A 680 -7.99 -23.36 -24.31
C ILE A 680 -9.07 -23.97 -25.19
N LEU A 681 -8.71 -25.02 -25.94
CA LEU A 681 -9.65 -25.85 -26.69
C LEU A 681 -10.04 -27.07 -25.86
N LEU A 682 -11.34 -27.23 -25.56
CA LEU A 682 -11.88 -28.37 -24.83
C LEU A 682 -12.27 -29.52 -25.76
N ASN A 683 -11.85 -30.75 -25.44
CA ASN A 683 -12.24 -32.00 -26.12
C ASN A 683 -12.08 -31.95 -27.64
N GLY A 684 -11.00 -31.31 -28.11
CA GLY A 684 -10.63 -31.22 -29.52
C GLY A 684 -9.15 -31.54 -29.70
N THR A 685 -8.80 -32.14 -30.84
CA THR A 685 -7.41 -32.14 -31.31
C THR A 685 -7.15 -30.81 -32.00
N ALA A 686 -6.11 -30.06 -31.60
CA ALA A 686 -5.62 -28.97 -32.44
C ALA A 686 -5.44 -29.53 -33.85
N LEU A 687 -6.21 -29.02 -34.81
CA LEU A 687 -6.17 -29.52 -36.19
C LEU A 687 -4.71 -29.45 -36.63
N PRO A 688 -4.04 -30.56 -36.98
CA PRO A 688 -2.75 -30.45 -37.64
C PRO A 688 -2.99 -29.62 -38.90
N VAL A 689 -2.17 -28.59 -39.12
CA VAL A 689 -2.15 -27.87 -40.39
C VAL A 689 -1.85 -28.92 -41.46
N ARG A 690 -2.90 -29.40 -42.12
CA ARG A 690 -2.80 -30.29 -43.26
C ARG A 690 -2.74 -29.37 -44.47
N LEU A 691 -1.51 -29.00 -44.86
CA LEU A 691 -1.27 -28.46 -46.20
C LEU A 691 -1.67 -29.56 -47.19
N THR A 692 -2.90 -29.49 -47.69
CA THR A 692 -3.40 -30.48 -48.65
C THR A 692 -2.91 -30.18 -50.06
N GLN A 693 -2.54 -28.93 -50.37
CA GLN A 693 -1.93 -28.54 -51.64
C GLN A 693 -0.97 -27.36 -51.47
N PHE A 694 0.27 -27.55 -51.93
CA PHE A 694 1.25 -26.52 -52.22
C PHE A 694 1.31 -26.45 -53.75
N SER A 695 0.91 -25.34 -54.37
CA SER A 695 1.19 -25.08 -55.78
C SER A 695 2.32 -24.06 -55.85
N GLY A 696 3.46 -24.50 -56.38
CA GLY A 696 4.58 -23.65 -56.77
C GLY A 696 4.30 -22.88 -58.06
#